data_AF-A0AA36MU26-F1
#
_entry.id   AF-A0AA36MU26-F1
#
_cell.length_a   1.000
_cell.length_b   1.000
_cell.length_c   1.000
_cell.angle_alpha   90.00
_cell.angle_beta   90.00
_cell.angle_gamma   90.00
#
_symmetry.space_group_name_H-M   'P 1'
#
loop_
_entity.id
_entity.type
_entity.pdbx_description
1 polymer ?
#
loop_
_entity_poly.entity_id
_entity_poly.type
_entity_poly.pdbx_seq_one_letter_code
_entity_poly.pdbx_strand_id
1 'polypeptide(L)'
;MDRRSSRGAAQARWRAAAALAQSRAPGQRFSAPLPERPLCKRFALPEGCPFKEDCTHLHTVDGITDIREPSAASEESARKPRVYFHKMEDRKVGRGSISLIFRTLATGDFQRAEGVEVCDLLLSNAFPPPGLLRKLPRNCTVNHFPGEHELCAKDRMARLLRGQPFLPPSFVLPEELGLWTAAREQTPDWILKPCQLGEGRHIHILGPEGAAPMLSAVASKYLAEPLLVEGRKVDLRLYVLVTRLEPLEAFVFREGLVRFCGPNYAAAGYEDLGAHISNNAVQSKGLRHAAGQNWTLQQLWEHLDAEPRAEAQLSPGLLWPRLLRLVRDALALWRPTALRYARAAAEVRELRCYSLLAFDVLVDRRGGCWLLEVNSKPALHAQSPSLKAIFPVHFAVKSALLADLFSLVGLPRYHGEEAEADGDEAWGFERLRFGPQPLWLAANWGALRGFVDTTALAMVAAACWDAEPRLIPEPEVMSREVKAQPVPAGIHKNSLSKVEEQRKKKLEEEKARVQSKYTESDHFSLETGARRDHEAEMELLKKKVEEEQMAECTFNPKTSKKVVAPDDATVRHNVASVLREDALLKQKQAKEYQILKRYEEDLHDASQFHSWQEKMKEKDHLEEEARVRQRIMEMQLARESAMESFDSAVRRKHIVAEHQREDTG
;
A
#
# COMPACT_ATOMS: atom_id res chain seq x y z
N MET A 1 20.30 44.58 -20.32
CA MET A 1 18.89 44.91 -20.67
C MET A 1 18.03 43.65 -20.87
N ASP A 2 18.28 42.53 -20.17
CA ASP A 2 17.62 41.25 -20.49
C ASP A 2 17.08 40.51 -19.25
N ARG A 3 16.30 41.21 -18.42
CA ARG A 3 15.53 40.59 -17.31
C ARG A 3 14.01 40.72 -17.46
N ARG A 4 13.52 41.30 -18.56
CA ARG A 4 12.08 41.48 -18.83
C ARG A 4 11.49 40.44 -19.81
N SER A 5 12.28 39.72 -20.61
CA SER A 5 11.75 38.79 -21.62
C SER A 5 11.36 37.41 -21.05
N SER A 6 12.03 36.91 -20.00
CA SER A 6 11.76 35.58 -19.42
C SER A 6 10.48 35.50 -18.59
N ARG A 7 10.06 36.59 -17.94
CA ARG A 7 8.77 36.66 -17.24
C ARG A 7 7.59 36.69 -18.22
N GLY A 8 7.75 37.32 -19.38
CA GLY A 8 6.73 37.37 -20.43
C GLY A 8 6.44 36.00 -21.05
N ALA A 9 7.47 35.18 -21.27
CA ALA A 9 7.32 33.84 -21.85
C ALA A 9 6.62 32.85 -20.89
N ALA A 10 6.88 32.93 -19.59
CA ALA A 10 6.20 32.13 -18.58
C ALA A 10 4.73 32.55 -18.39
N GLN A 11 4.45 33.86 -18.39
CA GLN A 11 3.08 34.39 -18.34
C GLN A 11 2.28 34.11 -19.62
N ALA A 12 2.93 34.12 -20.79
CA ALA A 12 2.30 33.79 -22.07
C ALA A 12 1.94 32.29 -22.16
N ARG A 13 2.80 31.40 -21.67
CA ARG A 13 2.51 29.96 -21.55
C ARG A 13 1.35 29.69 -20.58
N TRP A 14 1.28 30.43 -19.48
CA TRP A 14 0.16 30.36 -18.53
C TRP A 14 -1.16 30.86 -19.11
N ARG A 15 -1.15 31.97 -19.87
CA ARG A 15 -2.34 32.49 -20.56
C ARG A 15 -2.81 31.58 -21.69
N ALA A 16 -1.89 30.94 -22.42
CA ALA A 16 -2.23 29.96 -23.45
C ALA A 16 -2.84 28.68 -22.85
N ALA A 17 -2.34 28.20 -21.71
CA ALA A 17 -2.92 27.06 -20.99
C ALA A 17 -4.30 27.40 -20.37
N ALA A 18 -4.48 28.62 -19.85
CA ALA A 18 -5.76 29.10 -19.34
C ALA A 18 -6.80 29.30 -20.46
N ALA A 19 -6.38 29.79 -21.64
CA ALA A 19 -7.25 29.92 -22.80
C ALA A 19 -7.67 28.57 -23.40
N LEU A 20 -6.78 27.55 -23.36
CA LEU A 20 -7.12 26.18 -23.76
C LEU A 20 -8.07 25.48 -22.75
N ALA A 21 -8.04 25.86 -21.48
CA ALA A 21 -8.95 25.37 -20.46
C ALA A 21 -10.35 26.01 -20.57
N GLN A 22 -10.43 27.25 -21.07
CA GLN A 22 -11.68 27.98 -21.29
C GLN A 22 -12.41 27.58 -22.58
N SER A 23 -11.74 26.90 -23.52
CA SER A 23 -12.34 26.46 -24.79
C SER A 23 -13.02 25.09 -24.74
N ARG A 24 -12.96 24.38 -23.60
CA ARG A 24 -13.81 23.20 -23.34
C ARG A 24 -15.13 23.66 -22.74
N ALA A 25 -16.21 23.41 -23.47
CA ALA A 25 -17.57 23.81 -23.10
C ALA A 25 -17.90 23.45 -21.63
N PRO A 26 -18.43 24.40 -20.83
CA PRO A 26 -18.88 24.14 -19.48
C PRO A 26 -20.19 23.35 -19.57
N GLY A 27 -20.12 22.02 -19.54
CA GLY A 27 -21.32 21.20 -19.74
C GLY A 27 -21.13 19.69 -19.66
N GLN A 28 -19.92 19.15 -19.74
CA GLN A 28 -19.70 17.76 -19.35
C GLN A 28 -19.67 17.68 -17.83
N ARG A 29 -20.83 17.40 -17.23
CA ARG A 29 -20.93 16.92 -15.85
C ARG A 29 -19.89 15.81 -15.70
N PHE A 30 -18.96 15.97 -14.75
CA PHE A 30 -17.99 14.94 -14.34
C PHE A 30 -18.67 13.73 -13.66
N SER A 31 -19.99 13.65 -13.71
CA SER A 31 -20.80 12.57 -13.17
C SER A 31 -21.45 11.77 -14.30
N ALA A 32 -20.82 10.66 -14.67
CA ALA A 32 -21.62 9.45 -14.53
C ALA A 32 -21.59 9.15 -13.03
N PRO A 33 -22.72 9.21 -12.29
CA PRO A 33 -22.76 8.56 -10.98
C PRO A 33 -22.28 7.11 -11.16
N LEU A 34 -21.85 6.44 -10.07
CA LEU A 34 -21.78 4.96 -10.06
C LEU A 34 -22.94 4.47 -10.92
N PRO A 35 -22.71 3.60 -11.94
CA PRO A 35 -23.85 3.11 -12.69
C PRO A 35 -24.85 2.62 -11.62
N GLU A 36 -26.07 3.16 -11.63
CA GLU A 36 -27.14 2.89 -10.64
C GLU A 36 -27.52 1.42 -10.71
N ARG A 37 -26.57 0.57 -10.33
CA ARG A 37 -26.53 -0.86 -10.55
C ARG A 37 -26.26 -1.41 -9.17
N PRO A 38 -27.31 -1.71 -8.40
CA PRO A 38 -27.13 -2.52 -7.21
C PRO A 38 -26.35 -3.79 -7.60
N LEU A 39 -25.44 -4.22 -6.72
CA LEU A 39 -24.53 -5.38 -6.91
C LEU A 39 -25.24 -6.63 -7.47
N CYS A 40 -26.53 -6.81 -7.17
CA CYS A 40 -27.37 -7.90 -7.67
C CYS A 40 -27.63 -7.87 -9.20
N LYS A 41 -27.59 -6.70 -9.85
CA LYS A 41 -27.86 -6.56 -11.29
C LYS A 41 -26.61 -6.74 -12.18
N ARG A 42 -25.41 -6.84 -11.61
CA ARG A 42 -24.15 -7.00 -12.39
C ARG A 42 -23.82 -8.43 -12.77
N PHE A 43 -24.37 -9.43 -12.08
CA PHE A 43 -24.09 -10.86 -12.32
C PHE A 43 -25.21 -11.62 -13.04
N ALA A 44 -26.30 -10.96 -13.45
CA ALA A 44 -27.42 -11.56 -14.18
C ALA A 44 -27.84 -12.95 -13.64
N LEU A 45 -28.14 -13.05 -12.35
CA LEU A 45 -28.67 -14.29 -11.77
C LEU A 45 -30.19 -14.23 -11.67
N PRO A 46 -30.93 -15.28 -12.11
CA PRO A 46 -32.39 -15.33 -12.05
C PRO A 46 -32.97 -15.42 -10.62
N GLU A 47 -32.15 -15.69 -9.60
CA GLU A 47 -32.61 -15.93 -8.23
C GLU A 47 -31.88 -15.07 -7.18
N GLY A 48 -32.51 -13.96 -6.75
CA GLY A 48 -32.26 -13.28 -5.48
C GLY A 48 -30.93 -12.54 -5.26
N CYS A 49 -30.95 -11.45 -4.46
CA CYS A 49 -29.75 -10.70 -4.11
C CYS A 49 -28.84 -11.51 -3.14
N PRO A 50 -27.56 -11.78 -3.48
CA PRO A 50 -26.65 -12.58 -2.65
C PRO A 50 -26.22 -11.87 -1.35
N PHE A 51 -26.58 -10.59 -1.19
CA PHE A 51 -26.26 -9.79 -0.01
C PHE A 51 -27.34 -9.78 1.07
N LYS A 52 -28.54 -10.34 0.82
CA LYS A 52 -29.68 -10.44 1.77
C LYS A 52 -29.85 -9.16 2.61
N GLU A 53 -29.88 -9.27 3.94
CA GLU A 53 -30.11 -8.15 4.88
C GLU A 53 -29.03 -7.05 4.79
N ASP A 54 -27.80 -7.36 4.39
CA ASP A 54 -26.72 -6.36 4.25
C ASP A 54 -26.96 -5.41 3.05
N CYS A 55 -27.83 -5.78 2.12
CA CYS A 55 -28.19 -4.97 0.95
C CYS A 55 -29.28 -3.93 1.24
N THR A 56 -29.93 -4.00 2.40
CA THR A 56 -30.99 -3.04 2.81
C THR A 56 -30.50 -1.59 2.80
N HIS A 57 -29.20 -1.36 3.00
CA HIS A 57 -28.59 -0.03 2.96
C HIS A 57 -28.35 0.52 1.54
N LEU A 58 -28.48 -0.29 0.48
CA LEU A 58 -28.30 0.10 -0.93
C LEU A 58 -29.63 0.26 -1.68
N HIS A 59 -30.74 -0.18 -1.09
CA HIS A 59 -32.08 -0.09 -1.67
C HIS A 59 -32.86 1.10 -1.06
N THR A 60 -32.50 2.32 -1.44
CA THR A 60 -33.30 3.53 -1.12
C THR A 60 -33.44 4.49 -2.31
N VAL A 61 -33.29 4.00 -3.55
CA VAL A 61 -33.56 4.81 -4.73
C VAL A 61 -34.38 3.98 -5.73
N ASP A 62 -35.66 4.30 -5.83
CA ASP A 62 -36.58 3.81 -6.86
C ASP A 62 -36.26 4.47 -8.20
N GLY A 63 -36.08 3.65 -9.25
CA GLY A 63 -36.08 4.14 -10.61
C GLY A 63 -35.24 3.29 -11.57
N ILE A 64 -35.70 3.22 -12.82
CA ILE A 64 -35.03 2.70 -14.02
C ILE A 64 -35.29 1.22 -14.34
N THR A 65 -36.34 1.05 -15.14
CA THR A 65 -36.61 -0.05 -16.08
C THR A 65 -35.83 0.20 -17.38
N ASP A 66 -34.89 -0.69 -17.70
CA ASP A 66 -34.59 -1.18 -19.06
C ASP A 66 -33.29 -2.00 -19.03
N ILE A 67 -33.40 -3.31 -19.29
CA ILE A 67 -32.25 -4.20 -19.50
C ILE A 67 -32.48 -4.92 -20.83
N ARG A 68 -31.56 -4.74 -21.77
CA ARG A 68 -31.43 -5.57 -22.97
C ARG A 68 -30.96 -6.97 -22.54
N GLU A 69 -31.71 -8.00 -22.88
CA GLU A 69 -31.34 -9.40 -22.65
C GLU A 69 -30.06 -9.77 -23.45
N PRO A 70 -29.08 -10.47 -22.85
CA PRO A 70 -27.96 -11.03 -23.60
C PRO A 70 -28.46 -12.22 -24.44
N SER A 71 -28.15 -12.20 -25.74
CA SER A 71 -28.47 -13.29 -26.66
C SER A 71 -27.84 -14.61 -26.19
N ALA A 72 -28.65 -15.67 -26.15
CA ALA A 72 -28.25 -17.02 -25.79
C ALA A 72 -27.06 -17.52 -26.63
N ALA A 73 -25.88 -17.54 -26.04
CA ALA A 73 -24.75 -18.34 -26.49
C ALA A 73 -24.77 -19.67 -25.74
N SER A 74 -24.57 -20.74 -26.49
CA SER A 74 -24.78 -22.15 -26.15
C SER A 74 -24.17 -22.62 -24.82
N GLU A 75 -24.97 -23.37 -24.06
CA GLU A 75 -24.60 -24.13 -22.86
C GLU A 75 -23.56 -25.23 -23.19
N GLU A 76 -22.28 -24.87 -23.30
CA GLU A 76 -21.19 -25.83 -23.24
C GLU A 76 -20.52 -25.69 -21.87
N SER A 77 -20.43 -26.79 -21.11
CA SER A 77 -20.22 -26.78 -19.65
C SER A 77 -18.93 -26.03 -19.22
N ALA A 78 -19.06 -24.75 -18.87
CA ALA A 78 -17.95 -23.95 -18.39
C ALA A 78 -17.50 -24.43 -16.99
N ARG A 79 -16.30 -24.99 -16.91
CA ARG A 79 -15.69 -25.44 -15.65
C ARG A 79 -15.61 -24.26 -14.66
N LYS A 80 -16.12 -24.45 -13.43
CA LYS A 80 -16.03 -23.42 -12.38
C LYS A 80 -14.56 -23.17 -12.01
N PRO A 81 -14.07 -21.91 -12.03
CA PRO A 81 -12.70 -21.56 -11.70
C PRO A 81 -12.39 -21.81 -10.22
N ARG A 82 -11.21 -22.36 -9.93
CA ARG A 82 -10.79 -22.81 -8.61
C ARG A 82 -9.77 -21.85 -7.99
N VAL A 83 -10.02 -21.44 -6.75
CA VAL A 83 -9.20 -20.45 -6.03
C VAL A 83 -8.48 -21.10 -4.85
N TYR A 84 -7.17 -20.92 -4.79
CA TYR A 84 -6.35 -21.34 -3.65
C TYR A 84 -5.85 -20.14 -2.85
N PHE A 85 -5.93 -20.25 -1.52
CA PHE A 85 -5.50 -19.22 -0.58
C PHE A 85 -4.20 -19.66 0.08
N HIS A 86 -3.07 -19.01 -0.24
CA HIS A 86 -1.77 -19.36 0.33
C HIS A 86 -1.34 -18.38 1.41
N LYS A 87 -1.10 -18.88 2.63
CA LYS A 87 -0.71 -18.06 3.81
C LYS A 87 -1.61 -16.84 4.04
N MET A 88 -2.82 -16.88 3.49
CA MET A 88 -3.94 -16.05 3.86
C MET A 88 -4.71 -16.92 4.85
N GLU A 89 -4.29 -16.90 6.10
CA GLU A 89 -4.87 -17.77 7.13
C GLU A 89 -6.38 -17.48 7.25
N ASP A 90 -7.19 -18.55 7.25
CA ASP A 90 -8.46 -18.67 7.97
C ASP A 90 -8.20 -18.49 9.50
N ARG A 91 -7.47 -17.45 9.90
CA ARG A 91 -7.51 -17.04 11.30
C ARG A 91 -8.98 -16.81 11.55
N LYS A 92 -9.49 -17.42 12.62
CA LYS A 92 -10.69 -16.99 13.34
C LYS A 92 -10.51 -15.55 13.89
N VAL A 93 -9.96 -14.63 13.11
CA VAL A 93 -10.20 -13.20 13.21
C VAL A 93 -11.61 -13.07 12.67
N GLY A 94 -12.58 -12.88 13.57
CA GLY A 94 -13.99 -12.88 13.19
C GLY A 94 -14.23 -12.13 11.88
N ARG A 95 -14.81 -12.82 10.89
CA ARG A 95 -15.50 -12.31 9.68
C ARG A 95 -14.86 -11.17 8.85
N GLY A 96 -13.61 -10.75 9.02
CA GLY A 96 -13.17 -9.44 8.51
C GLY A 96 -12.51 -9.42 7.13
N SER A 97 -11.29 -9.93 7.00
CA SER A 97 -10.44 -9.67 5.81
C SER A 97 -10.71 -10.61 4.65
N ILE A 98 -11.07 -11.84 4.98
CA ILE A 98 -11.41 -12.92 4.05
C ILE A 98 -12.87 -12.77 3.58
N SER A 99 -13.79 -12.26 4.40
CA SER A 99 -15.22 -12.32 4.07
C SER A 99 -15.60 -11.59 2.79
N LEU A 100 -15.03 -10.41 2.51
CA LEU A 100 -15.44 -9.65 1.32
C LEU A 100 -14.90 -10.28 0.03
N ILE A 101 -13.63 -10.69 0.02
CA ILE A 101 -13.02 -11.38 -1.13
C ILE A 101 -13.74 -12.71 -1.36
N PHE A 102 -13.93 -13.51 -0.32
CA PHE A 102 -14.61 -14.80 -0.43
C PHE A 102 -16.08 -14.64 -0.83
N ARG A 103 -16.79 -13.63 -0.32
CA ARG A 103 -18.18 -13.36 -0.72
C ARG A 103 -18.26 -12.94 -2.18
N THR A 104 -17.34 -12.10 -2.65
CA THR A 104 -17.27 -11.67 -4.05
C THR A 104 -16.95 -12.85 -4.98
N LEU A 105 -16.02 -13.71 -4.57
CA LEU A 105 -15.69 -14.94 -5.31
C LEU A 105 -16.85 -15.94 -5.30
N ALA A 106 -17.54 -16.10 -4.17
CA ALA A 106 -18.71 -16.96 -4.07
C ALA A 106 -19.85 -16.47 -4.98
N THR A 107 -20.06 -15.15 -5.09
CA THR A 107 -21.04 -14.57 -6.04
C THR A 107 -20.63 -14.76 -7.50
N GLY A 108 -19.33 -14.86 -7.79
CA GLY A 108 -18.81 -15.19 -9.11
C GLY A 108 -18.74 -16.69 -9.41
N ASP A 109 -19.40 -17.55 -8.60
CA ASP A 109 -19.38 -19.01 -8.73
C ASP A 109 -17.96 -19.64 -8.73
N PHE A 110 -17.00 -19.02 -8.06
CA PHE A 110 -15.66 -19.58 -7.86
C PHE A 110 -15.70 -20.68 -6.80
N GLN A 111 -14.95 -21.75 -7.01
CA GLN A 111 -14.82 -22.85 -6.05
C GLN A 111 -13.50 -22.77 -5.30
N ARG A 112 -13.47 -23.18 -4.03
CA ARG A 112 -12.21 -23.32 -3.28
C ARG A 112 -11.44 -24.53 -3.82
N ALA A 113 -10.18 -24.33 -4.17
CA ALA A 113 -9.30 -25.42 -4.59
C ALA A 113 -8.88 -26.28 -3.39
N GLU A 114 -8.89 -27.61 -3.54
CA GLU A 114 -8.41 -28.56 -2.52
C GLU A 114 -6.88 -28.48 -2.32
N GLY A 115 -6.16 -28.08 -3.37
CA GLY A 115 -4.70 -27.96 -3.36
C GLY A 115 -4.17 -26.94 -4.37
N VAL A 116 -2.88 -26.63 -4.25
CA VAL A 116 -2.18 -25.66 -5.11
C VAL A 116 -2.07 -26.15 -6.56
N GLU A 117 -1.89 -27.45 -6.76
CA GLU A 117 -1.68 -28.08 -8.07
C GLU A 117 -2.88 -27.91 -9.01
N VAL A 118 -4.04 -27.60 -8.44
CA VAL A 118 -5.34 -27.56 -9.11
C VAL A 118 -5.99 -26.17 -9.07
N CYS A 119 -5.24 -25.11 -8.76
CA CYS A 119 -5.82 -23.76 -8.70
C CYS A 119 -5.70 -22.99 -10.02
N ASP A 120 -6.76 -22.29 -10.41
CA ASP A 120 -6.78 -21.37 -11.55
C ASP A 120 -6.41 -19.94 -11.10
N LEU A 121 -6.72 -19.61 -9.83
CA LEU A 121 -6.33 -18.37 -9.17
C LEU A 121 -5.62 -18.68 -7.84
N LEU A 122 -4.44 -18.12 -7.67
CA LEU A 122 -3.71 -18.11 -6.40
C LEU A 122 -3.83 -16.72 -5.77
N LEU A 123 -4.45 -16.67 -4.60
CA LEU A 123 -4.44 -15.50 -3.73
C LEU A 123 -3.45 -15.72 -2.58
N SER A 124 -2.40 -14.92 -2.58
CA SER A 124 -1.34 -14.95 -1.58
C SER A 124 -1.18 -13.57 -0.96
N ASN A 125 -0.66 -13.53 0.26
CA ASN A 125 -0.29 -12.27 0.90
C ASN A 125 0.96 -11.65 0.27
N ALA A 126 1.82 -12.39 -0.40
CA ALA A 126 3.01 -11.86 -1.05
C ALA A 126 3.32 -12.67 -2.29
N PHE A 127 4.25 -12.18 -3.13
CA PHE A 127 4.71 -12.96 -4.26
C PHE A 127 5.18 -14.36 -3.81
N PRO A 128 4.66 -15.44 -4.43
CA PRO A 128 4.95 -16.80 -4.00
C PRO A 128 6.46 -17.14 -4.03
N PRO A 129 6.95 -17.93 -3.05
CA PRO A 129 8.32 -18.41 -3.10
C PRO A 129 8.52 -19.44 -4.24
N PRO A 130 9.75 -19.63 -4.74
CA PRO A 130 10.03 -20.54 -5.86
C PRO A 130 9.51 -21.97 -5.68
N GLY A 131 9.53 -22.50 -4.46
CA GLY A 131 9.00 -23.83 -4.16
C GLY A 131 7.47 -23.96 -4.40
N LEU A 132 6.72 -22.87 -4.21
CA LEU A 132 5.28 -22.84 -4.50
C LEU A 132 5.05 -22.64 -6.00
N LEU A 133 5.85 -21.80 -6.66
CA LEU A 133 5.76 -21.54 -8.11
C LEU A 133 5.87 -22.82 -8.95
N ARG A 134 6.74 -23.75 -8.54
CA ARG A 134 6.93 -25.04 -9.23
C ARG A 134 5.67 -25.91 -9.21
N LYS A 135 4.86 -25.80 -8.16
CA LYS A 135 3.61 -26.54 -7.94
C LYS A 135 2.38 -25.91 -8.61
N LEU A 136 2.52 -24.72 -9.20
CA LEU A 136 1.38 -24.06 -9.83
C LEU A 136 1.14 -24.63 -11.24
N PRO A 137 -0.12 -24.80 -11.65
CA PRO A 137 -0.46 -25.14 -13.02
C PRO A 137 -0.09 -23.97 -13.95
N ARG A 138 0.18 -24.28 -15.23
CA ARG A 138 0.69 -23.30 -16.22
C ARG A 138 -0.24 -22.10 -16.43
N ASN A 139 -1.55 -22.30 -16.31
CA ASN A 139 -2.55 -21.25 -16.53
C ASN A 139 -3.01 -20.57 -15.22
N CYS A 140 -2.32 -20.81 -14.11
CA CYS A 140 -2.65 -20.17 -12.84
C CYS A 140 -2.38 -18.67 -12.91
N THR A 141 -3.33 -17.88 -12.42
CA THR A 141 -3.16 -16.45 -12.22
C THR A 141 -2.76 -16.17 -10.77
N VAL A 142 -1.80 -15.26 -10.54
CA VAL A 142 -1.29 -14.87 -9.22
C VAL A 142 -1.54 -13.38 -8.97
N ASN A 143 -2.01 -13.02 -7.77
CA ASN A 143 -2.37 -11.65 -7.40
C ASN A 143 -1.18 -10.72 -7.05
N HIS A 144 0.04 -11.11 -7.41
CA HIS A 144 1.25 -10.30 -7.22
C HIS A 144 2.20 -10.45 -8.40
N PHE A 145 2.81 -9.35 -8.82
CA PHE A 145 4.01 -9.33 -9.62
C PHE A 145 5.26 -9.56 -8.76
N PRO A 146 6.27 -10.26 -9.31
CA PRO A 146 7.58 -10.29 -8.69
C PRO A 146 8.23 -8.90 -8.77
N GLY A 147 8.89 -8.48 -7.69
CA GLY A 147 9.54 -7.16 -7.63
C GLY A 147 8.66 -5.98 -7.19
N GLU A 148 7.41 -6.22 -6.78
CA GLU A 148 6.54 -5.15 -6.23
C GLU A 148 7.12 -4.44 -5.00
N HIS A 149 7.94 -5.13 -4.21
CA HIS A 149 8.59 -4.57 -3.02
C HIS A 149 9.51 -3.38 -3.35
N GLU A 150 9.96 -3.24 -4.60
CA GLU A 150 10.74 -2.08 -5.05
C GLU A 150 9.93 -0.78 -5.04
N LEU A 151 8.63 -0.88 -5.34
CA LEU A 151 7.71 0.24 -5.29
C LEU A 151 7.01 0.36 -3.93
N CYS A 152 6.79 -0.76 -3.23
CA CYS A 152 5.98 -0.79 -2.01
C CYS A 152 6.79 -0.64 -0.71
N ALA A 153 8.08 -0.98 -0.71
CA ALA A 153 8.93 -0.75 0.46
C ALA A 153 9.36 0.72 0.51
N LYS A 154 9.16 1.39 1.65
CA LYS A 154 9.35 2.85 1.79
C LYS A 154 10.75 3.30 1.38
N ASP A 155 11.76 2.53 1.78
CA ASP A 155 13.18 2.79 1.50
C ASP A 155 13.52 2.59 0.01
N ARG A 156 13.01 1.51 -0.61
CA ARG A 156 13.23 1.25 -2.04
C ARG A 156 12.48 2.25 -2.92
N MET A 157 11.24 2.57 -2.56
CA MET A 157 10.42 3.58 -3.24
C MET A 157 11.09 4.95 -3.21
N ALA A 158 11.64 5.36 -2.06
CA ALA A 158 12.35 6.64 -1.91
C ALA A 158 13.59 6.73 -2.82
N ARG A 159 14.28 5.62 -3.05
CA ARG A 159 15.41 5.55 -3.99
C ARG A 159 14.94 5.51 -5.45
N LEU A 160 13.92 4.70 -5.74
CA LEU A 160 13.37 4.50 -7.09
C LEU A 160 12.77 5.77 -7.68
N LEU A 161 12.01 6.52 -6.87
CA LEU A 161 11.24 7.69 -7.28
C LEU A 161 11.96 9.01 -6.93
N ARG A 162 13.27 8.95 -6.66
CA ARG A 162 14.06 10.13 -6.29
C ARG A 162 14.05 11.18 -7.39
N GLY A 163 13.90 12.45 -7.00
CA GLY A 163 13.87 13.58 -7.93
C GLY A 163 12.54 13.76 -8.68
N GLN A 164 11.55 12.89 -8.47
CA GLN A 164 10.24 13.06 -9.06
C GLN A 164 9.47 14.19 -8.36
N PRO A 165 8.74 15.04 -9.12
CA PRO A 165 8.07 16.22 -8.57
C PRO A 165 6.91 15.88 -7.61
N PHE A 166 6.40 14.65 -7.70
CA PHE A 166 5.31 14.15 -6.87
C PHE A 166 5.78 13.38 -5.63
N LEU A 167 7.09 13.17 -5.44
CA LEU A 167 7.63 12.54 -4.24
C LEU A 167 8.23 13.62 -3.33
N PRO A 168 7.81 13.74 -2.06
CA PRO A 168 8.48 14.62 -1.12
C PRO A 168 9.96 14.22 -0.98
N PRO A 169 10.89 15.19 -0.84
CA PRO A 169 12.30 14.89 -0.59
C PRO A 169 12.45 13.85 0.51
N SER A 170 13.07 12.71 0.20
CA SER A 170 13.11 11.54 1.08
C SER A 170 14.50 10.90 1.08
N PHE A 171 14.99 10.57 2.27
CA PHE A 171 16.31 10.02 2.52
C PHE A 171 16.21 8.75 3.39
N VAL A 172 17.04 7.77 3.11
CA VAL A 172 17.08 6.50 3.86
C VAL A 172 18.18 6.55 4.91
N LEU A 173 17.81 6.43 6.17
CA LEU A 173 18.72 6.45 7.32
C LEU A 173 19.04 5.03 7.79
N PRO A 174 20.28 4.78 8.27
CA PRO A 174 21.35 5.75 8.53
C PRO A 174 22.25 6.07 7.32
N GLU A 175 22.07 5.39 6.19
CA GLU A 175 23.00 5.49 5.05
C GLU A 175 23.13 6.91 4.48
N GLU A 176 22.03 7.67 4.43
CA GLU A 176 21.96 9.01 3.85
C GLU A 176 21.87 10.12 4.91
N LEU A 177 22.38 9.86 6.13
CA LEU A 177 22.31 10.81 7.26
C LEU A 177 22.95 12.17 6.93
N GLY A 178 24.09 12.19 6.24
CA GLY A 178 24.77 13.42 5.85
C GLY A 178 23.95 14.30 4.90
N LEU A 179 23.34 13.67 3.88
CA LEU A 179 22.48 14.37 2.91
C LEU A 179 21.21 14.90 3.58
N TRP A 180 20.60 14.10 4.46
CA TRP A 180 19.43 14.52 5.22
C TRP A 180 19.75 15.68 6.17
N THR A 181 20.90 15.66 6.85
CA THR A 181 21.31 16.74 7.76
C THR A 181 21.45 18.07 7.02
N ALA A 182 22.10 18.06 5.85
CA ALA A 182 22.21 19.26 5.00
C ALA A 182 20.85 19.75 4.48
N ALA A 183 19.94 18.84 4.11
CA ALA A 183 18.59 19.21 3.69
C ALA A 183 17.74 19.76 4.86
N ARG A 184 18.01 19.28 6.08
CA ARG A 184 17.30 19.70 7.29
C ARG A 184 17.68 21.11 7.75
N GLU A 185 18.91 21.55 7.47
CA GLU A 185 19.31 22.95 7.71
C GLU A 185 18.43 23.95 6.93
N GLN A 186 17.93 23.55 5.75
CA GLN A 186 17.09 24.41 4.91
C GLN A 186 15.59 24.31 5.25
N THR A 187 15.14 23.14 5.68
CA THR A 187 13.73 22.88 6.02
C THR A 187 13.67 22.06 7.30
N PRO A 188 13.16 22.60 8.42
CA PRO A 188 13.30 21.95 9.72
C PRO A 188 12.34 20.78 9.95
N ASP A 189 11.19 20.75 9.26
CA ASP A 189 10.10 19.80 9.53
C ASP A 189 10.19 18.52 8.69
N TRP A 190 10.44 17.39 9.35
CA TRP A 190 10.60 16.08 8.74
C TRP A 190 9.72 15.04 9.39
N ILE A 191 9.16 14.13 8.60
CA ILE A 191 8.46 12.95 9.07
C ILE A 191 9.37 11.72 8.94
N LEU A 192 9.63 11.06 10.06
CA LEU A 192 10.39 9.83 10.14
C LEU A 192 9.45 8.64 10.09
N LYS A 193 9.68 7.77 9.10
CA LYS A 193 8.89 6.56 8.90
C LYS A 193 9.81 5.34 9.01
N PRO A 194 9.67 4.48 10.03
CA PRO A 194 10.49 3.28 10.15
C PRO A 194 10.29 2.33 8.95
N CYS A 195 11.38 1.72 8.47
CA CYS A 195 11.36 0.93 7.22
C CYS A 195 10.54 -0.37 7.32
N GLN A 196 10.48 -0.99 8.51
CA GLN A 196 9.89 -2.33 8.72
C GLN A 196 8.51 -2.32 9.42
N LEU A 197 7.97 -1.14 9.76
CA LEU A 197 6.72 -1.03 10.51
C LEU A 197 5.63 -0.40 9.65
N GLY A 198 4.49 -1.10 9.55
CA GLY A 198 3.27 -0.62 8.90
C GLY A 198 2.34 0.17 9.85
N GLU A 199 1.19 0.58 9.32
CA GLU A 199 0.05 1.14 10.09
C GLU A 199 0.30 2.47 10.81
N GLY A 200 1.42 3.15 10.56
CA GLY A 200 1.73 4.43 11.21
C GLY A 200 2.31 4.31 12.61
N ARG A 201 2.76 3.11 13.01
CA ARG A 201 3.42 2.89 14.31
C ARG A 201 4.82 3.51 14.30
N HIS A 202 5.18 4.19 15.39
CA HIS A 202 6.49 4.82 15.58
C HIS A 202 6.87 5.85 14.50
N ILE A 203 5.87 6.48 13.87
CA ILE A 203 6.10 7.66 13.05
C ILE A 203 6.31 8.84 14.00
N HIS A 204 7.38 9.59 13.75
CA HIS A 204 7.69 10.80 14.51
C HIS A 204 7.82 11.97 13.54
N ILE A 205 7.24 13.11 13.89
CA ILE A 205 7.48 14.36 13.17
C ILE A 205 8.54 15.11 13.98
N LEU A 206 9.69 15.35 13.37
CA LEU A 206 10.76 16.14 13.94
C LEU A 206 10.58 17.59 13.52
N GLY A 207 10.38 18.46 14.49
CA GLY A 207 10.57 19.90 14.31
C GLY A 207 12.05 20.30 14.32
N PRO A 208 12.34 21.61 14.38
CA PRO A 208 13.71 22.14 14.34
C PRO A 208 14.62 21.58 15.45
N GLU A 209 14.08 21.33 16.64
CA GLU A 209 14.84 20.87 17.81
C GLU A 209 14.95 19.33 17.93
N GLY A 210 14.37 18.58 17.00
CA GLY A 210 14.34 17.11 17.06
C GLY A 210 15.70 16.45 16.86
N ALA A 211 16.03 15.38 17.60
CA ALA A 211 17.24 14.61 17.37
C ALA A 211 17.07 13.59 16.23
N ALA A 212 18.16 13.27 15.53
CA ALA A 212 18.19 12.20 14.53
C ALA A 212 17.90 10.83 15.18
N PRO A 213 17.09 9.96 14.54
CA PRO A 213 16.80 8.64 15.08
C PRO A 213 18.03 7.74 14.93
N MET A 214 18.29 6.88 15.92
CA MET A 214 19.34 5.84 15.83
C MET A 214 18.89 4.59 15.05
N LEU A 215 17.64 4.53 14.57
CA LEU A 215 17.05 3.37 13.92
C LEU A 215 16.91 3.58 12.41
N SER A 216 16.87 2.48 11.65
CA SER A 216 16.63 2.53 10.20
C SER A 216 15.24 3.08 9.88
N ALA A 217 15.20 4.21 9.18
CA ALA A 217 13.99 4.94 8.87
C ALA A 217 14.14 5.72 7.56
N VAL A 218 13.02 6.00 6.91
CA VAL A 218 12.96 6.97 5.82
C VAL A 218 12.57 8.32 6.41
N ALA A 219 13.46 9.30 6.29
CA ALA A 219 13.19 10.69 6.60
C ALA A 219 12.62 11.36 5.36
N SER A 220 11.36 11.79 5.42
CA SER A 220 10.66 12.45 4.32
C SER A 220 10.26 13.86 4.74
N LYS A 221 10.30 14.82 3.81
CA LYS A 221 9.89 16.21 4.10
C LYS A 221 8.45 16.23 4.57
N TYR A 222 8.16 16.91 5.68
CA TYR A 222 6.80 17.07 6.16
C TYR A 222 6.05 18.08 5.28
N LEU A 223 4.85 17.70 4.83
CA LEU A 223 3.98 18.56 4.03
C LEU A 223 3.05 19.33 4.97
N ALA A 224 3.47 20.56 5.31
CA ALA A 224 2.82 21.39 6.31
C ALA A 224 1.54 22.11 5.82
N GLU A 225 1.34 22.22 4.50
CA GLU A 225 0.18 22.87 3.87
C GLU A 225 -0.71 21.88 3.08
N PRO A 226 -1.27 20.84 3.74
CA PRO A 226 -2.18 19.91 3.07
C PRO A 226 -3.50 20.60 2.67
N LEU A 227 -4.20 20.05 1.69
CA LEU A 227 -5.61 20.32 1.48
C LEU A 227 -6.37 19.95 2.76
N LEU A 228 -7.19 20.89 3.24
CA LEU A 228 -8.03 20.70 4.41
C LEU A 228 -9.47 20.59 3.96
N VAL A 229 -10.16 19.56 4.42
CA VAL A 229 -11.60 19.35 4.22
C VAL A 229 -12.25 19.55 5.58
N GLU A 230 -13.15 20.53 5.68
CA GLU A 230 -13.78 20.91 6.96
C GLU A 230 -12.76 21.18 8.09
N GLY A 231 -11.62 21.80 7.74
CA GLY A 231 -10.55 22.11 8.71
C GLY A 231 -9.69 20.92 9.15
N ARG A 232 -9.89 19.73 8.55
CA ARG A 232 -9.15 18.51 8.87
C ARG A 232 -8.26 18.07 7.72
N LYS A 233 -7.11 17.48 8.07
CA LYS A 233 -6.19 16.89 7.09
C LYS A 233 -6.79 15.60 6.54
N VAL A 234 -6.72 15.44 5.23
CA VAL A 234 -7.19 14.24 4.53
C VAL A 234 -6.08 13.61 3.72
N ASP A 235 -6.12 12.29 3.54
CA ASP A 235 -5.34 11.60 2.53
C ASP A 235 -6.25 10.82 1.58
N LEU A 236 -5.76 10.59 0.35
CA LEU A 236 -6.47 9.86 -0.69
C LEU A 236 -5.85 8.48 -0.87
N ARG A 237 -6.67 7.45 -0.76
CA ARG A 237 -6.34 6.07 -1.11
C ARG A 237 -6.91 5.77 -2.50
N LEU A 238 -6.03 5.69 -3.49
CA LEU A 238 -6.36 5.27 -4.85
C LEU A 238 -6.07 3.78 -5.04
N TYR A 239 -6.97 3.06 -5.71
CA TYR A 239 -6.76 1.66 -6.05
C TYR A 239 -6.30 1.54 -7.50
N VAL A 240 -5.19 0.85 -7.72
CA VAL A 240 -4.54 0.71 -9.03
C VAL A 240 -4.33 -0.76 -9.33
N LEU A 241 -4.92 -1.25 -10.41
CA LEU A 241 -4.79 -2.61 -10.89
C LEU A 241 -3.79 -2.65 -12.03
N VAL A 242 -2.69 -3.37 -11.86
CA VAL A 242 -1.72 -3.67 -12.93
C VAL A 242 -2.03 -5.07 -13.45
N THR A 243 -2.27 -5.21 -14.75
CA THR A 243 -2.60 -6.50 -15.39
C THR A 243 -1.44 -7.06 -16.20
N ARG A 244 -0.59 -6.19 -16.77
CA ARG A 244 0.52 -6.59 -17.63
C ARG A 244 1.71 -5.65 -17.47
N LEU A 245 2.93 -6.17 -17.57
CA LEU A 245 4.16 -5.37 -17.57
C LEU A 245 4.71 -5.11 -18.98
N GLU A 246 4.35 -5.93 -19.97
CA GLU A 246 4.82 -5.86 -21.36
C GLU A 246 3.71 -6.22 -22.37
N PRO A 247 3.07 -5.23 -23.02
CA PRO A 247 3.14 -3.79 -22.72
C PRO A 247 2.64 -3.49 -21.29
N LEU A 248 3.09 -2.38 -20.70
CA LEU A 248 2.62 -1.98 -19.38
C LEU A 248 1.15 -1.59 -19.48
N GLU A 249 0.31 -2.33 -18.77
CA GLU A 249 -1.12 -2.14 -18.70
C GLU A 249 -1.54 -2.03 -17.24
N ALA A 250 -2.14 -0.88 -16.93
CA ALA A 250 -2.57 -0.55 -15.59
C ALA A 250 -3.84 0.31 -15.64
N PHE A 251 -4.63 0.20 -14.58
CA PHE A 251 -5.96 0.74 -14.47
C PHE A 251 -6.13 1.39 -13.10
N VAL A 252 -6.69 2.60 -13.05
CA VAL A 252 -7.01 3.28 -11.78
C VAL A 252 -8.51 3.15 -11.54
N PHE A 253 -8.90 2.63 -10.38
CA PHE A 253 -10.30 2.59 -10.01
C PHE A 253 -10.79 4.01 -9.80
N ARG A 254 -11.93 4.38 -10.43
CA ARG A 254 -12.47 5.75 -10.36
C ARG A 254 -12.87 6.17 -8.95
N GLU A 255 -13.16 5.19 -8.12
CA GLU A 255 -13.42 5.40 -6.70
C GLU A 255 -12.22 5.09 -5.81
N GLY A 256 -12.28 5.63 -4.60
CA GLY A 256 -11.22 5.50 -3.61
C GLY A 256 -11.73 5.79 -2.21
N LEU A 257 -10.81 5.86 -1.26
CA LEU A 257 -11.14 6.25 0.12
C LEU A 257 -10.44 7.55 0.46
N VAL A 258 -11.19 8.50 0.98
CA VAL A 258 -10.69 9.73 1.57
C VAL A 258 -10.70 9.53 3.08
N ARG A 259 -9.51 9.52 3.67
CA ARG A 259 -9.31 9.22 5.10
C ARG A 259 -9.02 10.51 5.85
N PHE A 260 -9.80 10.76 6.89
CA PHE A 260 -9.70 11.98 7.70
C PHE A 260 -8.83 11.75 8.94
N CYS A 261 -8.03 12.75 9.29
CA CYS A 261 -7.51 12.90 10.64
C CYS A 261 -8.65 13.28 11.60
N GLY A 262 -8.61 12.78 12.85
CA GLY A 262 -9.66 13.04 13.84
C GLY A 262 -9.77 14.52 14.25
N PRO A 263 -8.72 15.14 14.80
CA PRO A 263 -8.71 16.56 15.17
C PRO A 263 -8.57 17.50 13.97
N ASN A 264 -8.98 18.76 14.15
CA ASN A 264 -8.67 19.83 13.21
C ASN A 264 -7.16 19.98 13.05
N TYR A 265 -6.74 20.25 11.81
CA TYR A 265 -5.33 20.37 11.50
C TYR A 265 -4.77 21.69 12.03
N ALA A 266 -3.72 21.62 12.83
CA ALA A 266 -2.91 22.76 13.21
C ALA A 266 -1.50 22.58 12.61
N ALA A 267 -0.96 23.63 12.00
CA ALA A 267 0.40 23.58 11.44
C ALA A 267 1.49 23.59 12.53
N ALA A 268 1.16 24.02 13.75
CA ALA A 268 2.05 24.12 14.89
C ALA A 268 1.65 23.11 15.98
N GLY A 269 2.64 22.45 16.59
CA GLY A 269 2.45 21.50 17.69
C GLY A 269 2.32 20.04 17.21
N TYR A 270 3.44 19.32 17.16
CA TYR A 270 3.48 17.90 16.76
C TYR A 270 3.11 16.91 17.87
N GLU A 271 2.56 17.40 18.98
CA GLU A 271 2.21 16.58 20.15
C GLU A 271 0.98 15.72 19.88
N ASP A 272 -0.01 16.26 19.16
CA ASP A 272 -1.19 15.49 18.72
C ASP A 272 -0.95 14.86 17.34
N LEU A 273 -0.27 13.71 17.33
CA LEU A 273 -0.05 12.92 16.11
C LEU A 273 -1.36 12.56 15.38
N GLY A 274 -2.51 12.55 16.08
CA GLY A 274 -3.82 12.29 15.50
C GLY A 274 -4.28 13.35 14.50
N ALA A 275 -3.81 14.60 14.62
CA ALA A 275 -4.09 15.66 13.66
C ALA A 275 -3.25 15.52 12.36
N HIS A 276 -2.10 14.86 12.45
CA HIS A 276 -1.12 14.81 11.36
C HIS A 276 -1.06 13.47 10.63
N ILE A 277 -1.53 12.38 11.24
CA ILE A 277 -1.48 11.00 10.70
C ILE A 277 -2.89 10.42 10.62
N SER A 278 -3.36 10.16 9.42
CA SER A 278 -4.70 9.68 9.09
C SER A 278 -4.89 8.15 9.20
N ASN A 279 -3.84 7.40 9.59
CA ASN A 279 -3.92 5.95 9.69
C ASN A 279 -4.89 5.48 10.80
N ASN A 280 -5.76 4.52 10.49
CA ASN A 280 -6.74 3.95 11.42
C ASN A 280 -6.15 3.45 12.76
N ALA A 281 -4.93 2.91 12.77
CA ALA A 281 -4.28 2.42 13.99
C ALA A 281 -3.83 3.56 14.94
N VAL A 282 -3.60 4.76 14.42
CA VAL A 282 -3.32 5.97 15.22
C VAL A 282 -4.65 6.58 15.68
N GLN A 283 -5.62 6.65 14.77
CA GLN A 283 -6.95 7.21 15.06
C GLN A 283 -7.78 6.37 16.06
N SER A 284 -7.48 5.07 16.22
CA SER A 284 -8.17 4.18 17.18
C SER A 284 -7.70 4.28 18.62
N LYS A 285 -6.55 4.93 18.87
CA LYS A 285 -6.02 5.10 20.24
C LYS A 285 -6.63 6.30 20.97
N GLY A 286 -7.08 7.30 20.24
CA GLY A 286 -7.94 8.33 20.82
C GLY A 286 -9.38 7.82 20.85
N LEU A 287 -10.09 8.01 21.96
CA LEU A 287 -11.56 7.95 22.05
C LEU A 287 -12.28 8.95 21.08
N ARG A 288 -11.55 9.53 20.13
CA ARG A 288 -11.96 10.45 19.07
C ARG A 288 -11.99 9.75 17.71
N HIS A 289 -12.30 8.44 17.69
CA HIS A 289 -12.98 7.89 16.53
C HIS A 289 -14.29 8.69 16.39
N ALA A 290 -14.24 9.80 15.65
CA ALA A 290 -15.42 10.23 14.92
C ALA A 290 -15.76 9.06 14.02
N ALA A 291 -16.58 8.16 14.55
CA ALA A 291 -16.99 6.95 13.89
C ALA A 291 -17.49 7.33 12.49
N GLY A 292 -16.78 6.88 11.45
CA GLY A 292 -17.38 6.74 10.13
C GLY A 292 -17.24 7.87 9.11
N GLN A 293 -16.47 8.93 9.32
CA GLN A 293 -16.26 9.93 8.25
C GLN A 293 -15.07 9.57 7.36
N ASN A 294 -15.13 8.42 6.68
CA ASN A 294 -14.36 8.28 5.44
C ASN A 294 -15.28 8.69 4.30
N TRP A 295 -14.77 9.41 3.33
CA TRP A 295 -15.53 9.75 2.13
C TRP A 295 -15.10 8.86 0.95
N THR A 296 -16.00 8.73 -0.01
CA THR A 296 -15.68 8.32 -1.37
C THR A 296 -14.93 9.46 -2.09
N LEU A 297 -14.27 9.16 -3.21
CA LEU A 297 -13.67 10.22 -4.02
C LEU A 297 -14.77 11.11 -4.62
N GLN A 298 -15.90 10.54 -5.04
CA GLN A 298 -17.05 11.31 -5.50
C GLN A 298 -17.51 12.35 -4.48
N GLN A 299 -17.67 11.98 -3.21
CA GLN A 299 -18.06 12.92 -2.15
C GLN A 299 -17.04 14.06 -1.98
N LEU A 300 -15.74 13.77 -2.14
CA LEU A 300 -14.72 14.82 -2.13
C LEU A 300 -14.85 15.75 -3.34
N TRP A 301 -15.12 15.22 -4.54
CA TRP A 301 -15.32 16.04 -5.73
C TRP A 301 -16.54 16.95 -5.59
N GLU A 302 -17.66 16.42 -5.11
CA GLU A 302 -18.87 17.18 -4.84
C GLU A 302 -18.63 18.29 -3.81
N HIS A 303 -17.86 18.00 -2.75
CA HIS A 303 -17.48 19.00 -1.76
C HIS A 303 -16.59 20.11 -2.35
N LEU A 304 -15.59 19.74 -3.15
CA LEU A 304 -14.69 20.71 -3.78
C LEU A 304 -15.41 21.56 -4.84
N ASP A 305 -16.39 21.02 -5.55
CA ASP A 305 -17.21 21.78 -6.51
C ASP A 305 -18.22 22.71 -5.80
N ALA A 306 -18.72 22.33 -4.62
CA ALA A 306 -19.64 23.14 -3.84
C ALA A 306 -18.96 24.27 -3.04
N GLU A 307 -17.67 24.13 -2.71
CA GLU A 307 -16.89 25.10 -1.95
C GLU A 307 -16.65 26.39 -2.77
N PRO A 308 -17.19 27.57 -2.35
CA PRO A 308 -17.04 28.83 -3.09
C PRO A 308 -15.59 29.33 -3.21
N ARG A 309 -14.68 28.72 -2.43
CA ARG A 309 -13.25 29.07 -2.33
C ARG A 309 -12.34 28.08 -3.03
N ALA A 310 -12.86 27.09 -3.77
CA ALA A 310 -12.02 26.21 -4.55
C ALA A 310 -11.23 27.05 -5.57
N GLU A 311 -9.97 27.37 -5.23
CA GLU A 311 -9.00 27.90 -6.16
C GLU A 311 -9.07 27.01 -7.39
N ALA A 312 -9.20 27.56 -8.61
CA ALA A 312 -9.47 26.77 -9.82
C ALA A 312 -8.58 25.52 -10.00
N GLN A 313 -7.38 25.56 -9.38
CA GLN A 313 -6.38 24.50 -9.30
C GLN A 313 -6.80 23.24 -8.51
N LEU A 314 -7.80 23.35 -7.62
CA LEU A 314 -8.38 22.27 -6.82
C LEU A 314 -9.63 21.65 -7.46
N SER A 315 -10.02 22.11 -8.65
CA SER A 315 -11.15 21.52 -9.38
C SER A 315 -10.90 20.04 -9.69
N PRO A 316 -11.92 19.17 -9.61
CA PRO A 316 -11.80 17.74 -9.94
C PRO A 316 -11.21 17.50 -11.33
N GLY A 317 -11.58 18.36 -12.30
CA GLY A 317 -11.09 18.28 -13.67
C GLY A 317 -9.58 18.54 -13.85
N LEU A 318 -8.91 19.15 -12.87
CA LEU A 318 -7.45 19.31 -12.85
C LEU A 318 -6.76 18.32 -11.92
N LEU A 319 -7.38 17.98 -10.79
CA LEU A 319 -6.80 17.04 -9.82
C LEU A 319 -6.77 15.61 -10.35
N TRP A 320 -7.86 15.11 -10.96
CA TRP A 320 -7.90 13.74 -11.46
C TRP A 320 -6.80 13.43 -12.49
N PRO A 321 -6.58 14.25 -13.54
CA PRO A 321 -5.47 14.03 -14.47
C PRO A 321 -4.08 14.11 -13.83
N ARG A 322 -3.90 14.91 -12.75
CA ARG A 322 -2.64 14.97 -12.00
C ARG A 322 -2.40 13.68 -11.21
N LEU A 323 -3.43 13.14 -10.56
CA LEU A 323 -3.38 11.85 -9.86
C LEU A 323 -3.06 10.70 -10.82
N LEU A 324 -3.74 10.64 -11.97
CA LEU A 324 -3.46 9.63 -13.00
C LEU A 324 -2.02 9.73 -13.52
N ARG A 325 -1.52 10.95 -13.75
CA ARG A 325 -0.13 11.18 -14.17
C ARG A 325 0.87 10.70 -13.12
N LEU A 326 0.63 11.00 -11.84
CA LEU A 326 1.45 10.54 -10.72
C LEU A 326 1.53 9.01 -10.72
N VAL A 327 0.40 8.31 -10.81
CA VAL A 327 0.36 6.85 -10.84
C VAL A 327 1.09 6.30 -12.07
N ARG A 328 0.81 6.86 -13.25
CA ARG A 328 1.46 6.47 -14.51
C ARG A 328 2.98 6.58 -14.43
N ASP A 329 3.49 7.73 -13.97
CA ASP A 329 4.93 8.00 -13.94
C ASP A 329 5.62 7.10 -12.90
N ALA A 330 5.00 6.86 -11.74
CA ALA A 330 5.50 5.93 -10.74
C ALA A 330 5.58 4.48 -11.28
N LEU A 331 4.53 4.01 -11.97
CA LEU A 331 4.53 2.67 -12.57
C LEU A 331 5.52 2.55 -13.73
N ALA A 332 5.68 3.58 -14.54
CA ALA A 332 6.65 3.60 -15.64
C ALA A 332 8.10 3.48 -15.13
N LEU A 333 8.42 4.10 -14.00
CA LEU A 333 9.73 3.99 -13.34
C LEU A 333 9.93 2.62 -12.67
N TRP A 334 8.87 2.02 -12.12
CA TRP A 334 8.93 0.70 -11.49
C TRP A 334 9.06 -0.45 -12.52
N ARG A 335 8.42 -0.32 -13.68
CA ARG A 335 8.29 -1.36 -14.71
C ARG A 335 9.61 -2.05 -15.07
N PRO A 336 10.75 -1.38 -15.36
CA PRO A 336 11.98 -2.06 -15.74
C PRO A 336 12.50 -3.01 -14.65
N THR A 337 12.41 -2.57 -13.39
CA THR A 337 12.81 -3.38 -12.25
C THR A 337 11.88 -4.57 -12.08
N ALA A 338 10.55 -4.36 -12.18
CA ALA A 338 9.56 -5.42 -12.15
C ALA A 338 9.78 -6.47 -13.25
N LEU A 339 10.07 -6.04 -14.47
CA LEU A 339 10.38 -6.93 -15.61
C LEU A 339 11.62 -7.78 -15.34
N ARG A 340 12.66 -7.23 -14.72
CA ARG A 340 13.85 -8.00 -14.34
C ARG A 340 13.49 -9.13 -13.36
N TYR A 341 12.69 -8.83 -12.34
CA TYR A 341 12.19 -9.84 -11.40
C TYR A 341 11.25 -10.85 -12.07
N ALA A 342 10.42 -10.40 -13.02
CA ALA A 342 9.52 -11.26 -13.78
C ALA A 342 10.28 -12.25 -14.66
N ARG A 343 11.34 -11.81 -15.35
CA ARG A 343 12.20 -12.70 -16.16
C ARG A 343 12.86 -13.78 -15.29
N ALA A 344 13.40 -13.41 -14.13
CA ALA A 344 13.98 -14.36 -13.19
C ALA A 344 12.93 -15.35 -12.62
N ALA A 345 11.71 -14.89 -12.37
CA ALA A 345 10.62 -15.78 -11.95
C ALA A 345 10.15 -16.71 -13.09
N ALA A 346 10.14 -16.22 -14.33
CA ALA A 346 9.74 -16.97 -15.51
C ALA A 346 10.68 -18.14 -15.82
N GLU A 347 11.97 -18.05 -15.46
CA GLU A 347 12.91 -19.18 -15.50
C GLU A 347 12.45 -20.36 -14.62
N VAL A 348 11.71 -20.08 -13.55
CA VAL A 348 11.11 -21.10 -12.69
C VAL A 348 9.73 -21.52 -13.22
N ARG A 349 8.89 -20.54 -13.56
CA ARG A 349 7.51 -20.74 -14.02
C ARG A 349 6.99 -19.48 -14.71
N GLU A 350 6.56 -19.62 -15.96
CA GLU A 350 5.76 -18.58 -16.62
C GLU A 350 4.36 -18.51 -15.95
N LEU A 351 3.98 -17.32 -15.50
CA LEU A 351 2.74 -17.08 -14.76
C LEU A 351 2.00 -15.88 -15.32
N ARG A 352 0.67 -15.95 -15.22
CA ARG A 352 -0.17 -14.75 -15.33
C ARG A 352 -0.18 -14.07 -13.98
N CYS A 353 0.24 -12.82 -13.92
CA CYS A 353 0.25 -12.04 -12.70
C CYS A 353 -0.60 -10.80 -12.89
N TYR A 354 -1.30 -10.40 -11.84
CA TYR A 354 -1.86 -9.06 -11.71
C TYR A 354 -1.47 -8.51 -10.33
N SER A 355 -1.62 -7.21 -10.12
CA SER A 355 -1.38 -6.62 -8.81
C SER A 355 -2.39 -5.54 -8.50
N LEU A 356 -3.01 -5.64 -7.32
CA LEU A 356 -3.83 -4.57 -6.77
C LEU A 356 -2.97 -3.75 -5.80
N LEU A 357 -2.58 -2.56 -6.26
CA LEU A 357 -1.81 -1.60 -5.50
C LEU A 357 -2.72 -0.53 -4.91
N ALA A 358 -2.39 -0.07 -3.72
CA ALA A 358 -3.04 1.05 -3.06
C ALA A 358 -2.06 2.23 -2.95
N PHE A 359 -2.34 3.31 -3.66
CA PHE A 359 -1.55 4.53 -3.62
C PHE A 359 -2.12 5.47 -2.56
N ASP A 360 -1.29 5.84 -1.60
CA ASP A 360 -1.62 6.82 -0.57
C ASP A 360 -1.07 8.18 -1.03
N VAL A 361 -1.96 9.11 -1.38
CA VAL A 361 -1.61 10.41 -1.96
C VAL A 361 -2.13 11.53 -1.07
N LEU A 362 -1.30 12.55 -0.87
CA LEU A 362 -1.70 13.80 -0.21
C LEU A 362 -1.83 14.90 -1.26
N VAL A 363 -2.94 15.64 -1.23
CA VAL A 363 -3.09 16.86 -2.03
C VAL A 363 -2.74 18.04 -1.15
N ASP A 364 -1.95 18.98 -1.67
CA ASP A 364 -1.64 20.24 -0.99
C ASP A 364 -2.67 21.34 -1.33
N ARG A 365 -2.64 22.45 -0.58
CA ARG A 365 -3.54 23.59 -0.81
C ARG A 365 -3.44 24.19 -2.22
N ARG A 366 -2.32 24.00 -2.92
CA ARG A 366 -2.07 24.51 -4.28
C ARG A 366 -2.46 23.48 -5.36
N GLY A 367 -3.02 22.34 -4.98
CA GLY A 367 -3.39 21.24 -5.87
C GLY A 367 -2.21 20.38 -6.34
N GLY A 368 -1.05 20.49 -5.69
CA GLY A 368 0.06 19.55 -5.86
C GLY A 368 -0.29 18.20 -5.26
N CYS A 369 0.02 17.12 -5.98
CA CYS A 369 -0.27 15.75 -5.58
C CYS A 369 1.04 15.05 -5.16
N TRP A 370 1.07 14.54 -3.93
CA TRP A 370 2.26 13.98 -3.30
C TRP A 370 2.06 12.51 -2.92
N LEU A 371 2.89 11.63 -3.46
CA LEU A 371 2.88 10.21 -3.12
C LEU A 371 3.49 9.99 -1.72
N LEU A 372 2.73 9.38 -0.82
CA LEU A 372 3.16 9.09 0.55
C LEU A 372 3.69 7.66 0.72
N GLU A 373 2.98 6.69 0.17
CA GLU A 373 3.34 5.26 0.14
C GLU A 373 2.53 4.51 -0.92
N VAL A 374 3.04 3.35 -1.35
CA VAL A 374 2.32 2.37 -2.17
C VAL A 374 2.22 1.07 -1.39
N ASN A 375 1.02 0.54 -1.27
CA ASN A 375 0.72 -0.66 -0.50
C ASN A 375 0.34 -1.80 -1.46
N SER A 376 1.11 -2.90 -1.46
CA SER A 376 0.77 -4.13 -2.21
C SER A 376 -0.28 -5.00 -1.52
N LYS A 377 -0.65 -4.67 -0.27
CA LYS A 377 -1.66 -5.39 0.53
C LYS A 377 -2.66 -4.41 1.13
N PRO A 378 -3.51 -3.77 0.32
CA PRO A 378 -4.55 -2.94 0.87
C PRO A 378 -5.46 -3.75 1.80
N ALA A 379 -5.89 -3.12 2.90
CA ALA A 379 -6.90 -3.70 3.77
C ALA A 379 -8.26 -3.75 3.04
N LEU A 380 -8.69 -4.96 2.66
CA LEU A 380 -9.92 -5.19 1.90
C LEU A 380 -11.15 -5.52 2.78
N HIS A 381 -11.02 -5.47 4.11
CA HIS A 381 -12.18 -5.60 5.02
C HIS A 381 -13.00 -4.30 5.06
N ALA A 382 -14.31 -4.44 5.30
CA ALA A 382 -15.22 -3.31 5.50
C ALA A 382 -15.73 -3.19 6.95
N GLN A 383 -15.24 -4.03 7.86
CA GLN A 383 -15.68 -4.08 9.26
C GLN A 383 -14.76 -3.25 10.17
N SER A 384 -15.35 -2.68 11.23
CA SER A 384 -14.61 -2.06 12.33
C SER A 384 -13.66 -3.08 13.01
N PRO A 385 -12.49 -2.64 13.52
CA PRO A 385 -11.58 -3.50 14.28
C PRO A 385 -12.24 -4.22 15.47
N SER A 386 -13.31 -3.64 16.03
CA SER A 386 -14.09 -4.25 17.11
C SER A 386 -15.19 -5.21 16.61
N LEU A 387 -15.30 -5.44 15.29
CA LEU A 387 -16.25 -6.33 14.63
C LEU A 387 -17.74 -6.07 14.89
N LYS A 388 -18.10 -4.91 15.46
CA LYS A 388 -19.47 -4.53 15.82
C LYS A 388 -20.23 -3.75 14.73
N ALA A 389 -19.54 -3.15 13.75
CA ALA A 389 -20.16 -2.33 12.71
C ALA A 389 -19.44 -2.47 11.36
N ILE A 390 -20.20 -2.44 10.27
CA ILE A 390 -19.70 -2.32 8.89
C ILE A 390 -19.58 -0.84 8.57
N PHE A 391 -18.44 -0.40 8.02
CA PHE A 391 -18.29 0.94 7.47
C PHE A 391 -18.91 0.97 6.05
N PRO A 392 -20.04 1.67 5.84
CA PRO A 392 -20.77 1.59 4.58
C PRO A 392 -19.95 2.03 3.37
N VAL A 393 -19.17 3.12 3.52
CA VAL A 393 -18.28 3.64 2.47
C VAL A 393 -17.20 2.62 2.09
N HIS A 394 -16.58 1.96 3.07
CA HIS A 394 -15.57 0.93 2.79
C HIS A 394 -16.18 -0.26 2.08
N PHE A 395 -17.39 -0.68 2.49
CA PHE A 395 -18.09 -1.78 1.86
C PHE A 395 -18.45 -1.46 0.40
N ALA A 396 -19.05 -0.30 0.15
CA ALA A 396 -19.44 0.13 -1.20
C ALA A 396 -18.24 0.18 -2.16
N VAL A 397 -17.17 0.90 -1.78
CA VAL A 397 -15.98 1.05 -2.64
C VAL A 397 -15.27 -0.28 -2.86
N LYS A 398 -15.02 -1.06 -1.80
CA LYS A 398 -14.21 -2.29 -1.90
C LYS A 398 -14.96 -3.45 -2.56
N SER A 399 -16.28 -3.55 -2.36
CA SER A 399 -17.08 -4.58 -3.04
C SER A 399 -17.16 -4.35 -4.54
N ALA A 400 -17.40 -3.10 -4.96
CA ALA A 400 -17.37 -2.70 -6.37
C ALA A 400 -15.99 -2.94 -6.98
N LEU A 401 -14.92 -2.48 -6.29
CA LEU A 401 -13.54 -2.70 -6.70
C LEU A 401 -13.23 -4.18 -6.96
N LEU A 402 -13.61 -5.07 -6.04
CA LEU A 402 -13.31 -6.50 -6.16
C LEU A 402 -14.11 -7.17 -7.29
N ALA A 403 -15.39 -6.82 -7.43
CA ALA A 403 -16.23 -7.35 -8.51
C ALA A 403 -15.68 -6.95 -9.89
N ASP A 404 -15.31 -5.68 -10.04
CA ASP A 404 -14.76 -5.15 -11.27
C ASP A 404 -13.33 -5.69 -11.53
N LEU A 405 -12.52 -5.85 -10.49
CA LEU A 405 -11.18 -6.46 -10.59
C LEU A 405 -11.25 -7.90 -11.11
N PHE A 406 -12.10 -8.75 -10.53
CA PHE A 406 -12.17 -10.16 -10.96
C PHE A 406 -12.77 -10.30 -12.36
N SER A 407 -13.63 -9.36 -12.77
CA SER A 407 -14.14 -9.28 -14.14
C SER A 407 -13.03 -8.89 -15.13
N LEU A 408 -12.22 -7.90 -14.78
CA LEU A 408 -11.13 -7.41 -15.64
C LEU A 408 -9.94 -8.38 -15.75
N VAL A 409 -9.60 -9.07 -14.66
CA VAL A 409 -8.49 -10.05 -14.64
C VAL A 409 -8.79 -11.27 -15.54
N GLY A 410 -10.05 -11.48 -15.94
CA GLY A 410 -10.40 -12.46 -16.98
C GLY A 410 -10.05 -13.90 -16.59
N LEU A 411 -10.48 -14.33 -15.41
CA LEU A 411 -10.34 -15.73 -14.99
C LEU A 411 -11.12 -16.63 -15.98
N PRO A 412 -10.64 -17.86 -16.28
CA PRO A 412 -10.91 -18.61 -17.54
C PRO A 412 -12.35 -19.15 -17.74
N ARG A 413 -13.37 -18.32 -17.52
CA ARG A 413 -14.75 -18.53 -17.94
C ARG A 413 -15.02 -18.03 -19.36
N TYR A 414 -14.10 -17.24 -19.93
CA TYR A 414 -14.30 -16.50 -21.17
C TYR A 414 -13.22 -16.80 -22.21
N HIS A 415 -12.87 -18.08 -22.40
CA HIS A 415 -12.19 -18.50 -23.62
C HIS A 415 -13.23 -18.75 -24.71
N GLY A 416 -13.83 -17.65 -25.16
CA GLY A 416 -14.68 -17.54 -26.33
C GLY A 416 -14.53 -16.10 -26.77
N GLU A 417 -13.57 -15.86 -27.68
CA GLU A 417 -13.12 -14.56 -28.17
C GLU A 417 -12.41 -13.69 -27.12
N GLU A 418 -11.18 -13.27 -27.42
CA GLU A 418 -10.50 -12.21 -26.69
C GLU A 418 -11.37 -10.96 -26.82
N ALA A 419 -12.22 -10.68 -25.83
CA ALA A 419 -12.90 -9.40 -25.75
C ALA A 419 -11.83 -8.33 -25.55
N GLU A 420 -11.30 -7.80 -26.64
CA GLU A 420 -10.51 -6.58 -26.65
C GLU A 420 -11.35 -5.53 -25.90
N ALA A 421 -10.89 -5.14 -24.71
CA ALA A 421 -11.44 -4.01 -23.98
C ALA A 421 -11.05 -2.73 -24.75
N ASP A 422 -11.71 -2.50 -25.88
CA ASP A 422 -11.42 -1.44 -26.85
C ASP A 422 -11.95 -0.06 -26.43
N GLY A 423 -12.28 0.10 -25.14
CA GLY A 423 -12.69 1.36 -24.53
C GLY A 423 -11.70 1.84 -23.47
N ASP A 424 -11.52 3.16 -23.34
CA ASP A 424 -10.74 3.78 -22.25
C ASP A 424 -11.34 3.54 -20.85
N GLU A 425 -12.61 3.12 -20.81
CA GLU A 425 -13.39 2.90 -19.59
C GLU A 425 -13.91 1.45 -19.56
N ALA A 426 -13.43 0.66 -18.61
CA ALA A 426 -13.89 -0.71 -18.42
C ALA A 426 -14.19 -0.94 -16.94
N TRP A 427 -15.44 -1.28 -16.61
CA TRP A 427 -15.83 -1.76 -15.28
C TRP A 427 -15.37 -0.85 -14.12
N GLY A 428 -15.67 0.45 -14.15
CA GLY A 428 -15.30 1.40 -13.08
C GLY A 428 -13.79 1.71 -12.98
N PHE A 429 -12.96 1.07 -13.80
CA PHE A 429 -11.55 1.36 -13.95
C PHE A 429 -11.31 2.26 -15.17
N GLU A 430 -10.40 3.22 -15.01
CA GLU A 430 -9.87 4.06 -16.08
C GLU A 430 -8.49 3.56 -16.50
N ARG A 431 -8.33 3.26 -17.79
CA ARG A 431 -7.08 2.72 -18.34
C ARG A 431 -6.01 3.80 -18.39
N LEU A 432 -4.82 3.52 -17.86
CA LEU A 432 -3.67 4.41 -17.99
C LEU A 432 -3.06 4.29 -19.38
N ARG A 433 -3.01 5.42 -20.11
CA ARG A 433 -2.33 5.50 -21.40
C ARG A 433 -0.82 5.74 -21.21
N PHE A 434 -0.02 4.76 -21.64
CA PHE A 434 1.43 4.90 -21.76
C PHE A 434 1.76 5.24 -23.22
N GLY A 435 2.44 6.36 -23.47
CA GLY A 435 2.87 6.73 -24.82
C GLY A 435 3.96 5.78 -25.37
N PRO A 436 4.23 5.79 -26.69
CA PRO A 436 5.35 5.05 -27.27
C PRO A 436 6.65 5.47 -26.58
N GLN A 437 7.40 4.48 -26.07
CA GLN A 437 8.58 4.75 -25.26
C GLN A 437 9.68 5.37 -26.14
N PRO A 438 10.33 6.46 -25.69
CA PRO A 438 11.47 6.97 -26.41
C PRO A 438 12.66 6.01 -26.21
N LEU A 439 13.23 5.54 -27.32
CA LEU A 439 14.30 4.53 -27.43
C LEU A 439 15.55 4.79 -26.56
N TRP A 440 15.76 6.01 -26.07
CA TRP A 440 16.93 6.37 -25.25
C TRP A 440 16.89 5.77 -23.82
N LEU A 441 15.72 5.37 -23.31
CA LEU A 441 15.64 4.65 -22.01
C LEU A 441 16.16 3.20 -22.12
N ALA A 442 16.08 2.61 -23.32
CA ALA A 442 16.60 1.27 -23.59
C ALA A 442 18.12 1.26 -23.85
N ALA A 443 18.67 2.38 -24.36
CA ALA A 443 20.06 2.45 -24.80
C ALA A 443 21.10 2.59 -23.66
N ASN A 444 20.75 3.19 -22.52
CA ASN A 444 21.72 3.47 -21.44
C ASN A 444 21.89 2.35 -20.40
N TRP A 445 21.21 1.21 -20.54
CA TRP A 445 21.29 0.14 -19.53
C TRP A 445 22.45 -0.84 -19.73
N GLY A 446 23.08 -0.85 -20.92
CA GLY A 446 24.29 -1.63 -21.19
C GLY A 446 25.53 -1.10 -20.44
N ALA A 447 25.57 0.20 -20.13
CA ALA A 447 26.70 0.87 -19.51
C ALA A 447 26.71 0.86 -17.97
N LEU A 448 25.62 0.41 -17.33
CA LEU A 448 25.47 0.32 -15.86
C LEU A 448 25.80 -1.08 -15.30
N ARG A 449 26.58 -1.88 -16.05
CA ARG A 449 27.26 -3.06 -15.50
C ARG A 449 28.48 -2.61 -14.71
N GLY A 450 28.28 -2.28 -13.44
CA GLY A 450 29.34 -2.36 -12.45
C GLY A 450 29.95 -1.04 -11.98
N PHE A 451 29.13 -0.04 -11.60
CA PHE A 451 29.61 1.00 -10.71
C PHE A 451 28.54 1.34 -9.66
N VAL A 452 28.85 1.01 -8.41
CA VAL A 452 28.19 1.55 -7.23
C VAL A 452 28.82 2.91 -7.00
N ASP A 453 28.30 3.97 -7.62
CA ASP A 453 28.60 5.32 -7.14
C ASP A 453 27.48 6.31 -7.43
N THR A 454 27.13 7.09 -6.41
CA THR A 454 25.92 7.92 -6.28
C THR A 454 25.91 9.20 -7.13
N THR A 455 26.89 9.39 -8.01
CA THR A 455 27.13 10.65 -8.73
C THR A 455 26.42 10.73 -10.09
N ALA A 456 26.01 9.61 -10.69
CA ALA A 456 25.38 9.60 -12.02
C ALA A 456 23.93 10.13 -12.02
N LEU A 457 23.22 10.05 -10.89
CA LEU A 457 21.86 10.57 -10.73
C LEU A 457 21.81 12.10 -10.62
N ALA A 458 22.92 12.75 -10.23
CA ALA A 458 23.03 14.21 -10.19
C ALA A 458 23.18 14.83 -11.58
N MET A 459 23.74 14.09 -12.56
CA MET A 459 23.92 14.62 -13.93
C MET A 459 22.60 14.74 -14.70
N VAL A 460 21.58 13.94 -14.38
CA VAL A 460 20.26 14.02 -15.02
C VAL A 460 19.47 15.25 -14.55
N ALA A 461 19.71 15.74 -13.33
CA ALA A 461 19.08 16.95 -12.80
C ALA A 461 19.72 18.26 -13.33
N ALA A 462 20.93 18.20 -13.90
CA ALA A 462 21.66 19.37 -14.39
C ALA A 462 21.29 19.80 -15.83
N ALA A 463 20.53 18.98 -16.58
CA ALA A 463 20.19 19.25 -17.99
C ALA A 463 19.12 20.34 -18.21
N CYS A 464 18.79 21.13 -17.19
CA CYS A 464 17.84 22.25 -17.27
C CYS A 464 18.46 23.64 -17.05
N TRP A 465 19.78 23.77 -16.91
CA TRP A 465 20.46 25.07 -16.87
C TRP A 465 21.44 25.19 -18.04
N ASP A 466 21.12 26.04 -19.01
CA ASP A 466 22.03 26.51 -20.06
C ASP A 466 23.21 27.26 -19.43
N ALA A 467 24.30 26.55 -19.23
CA ALA A 467 25.64 27.12 -19.12
C ALA A 467 26.61 26.09 -19.69
N GLU A 468 27.29 26.43 -20.79
CA GLU A 468 28.31 25.59 -21.40
C GLU A 468 29.32 25.13 -20.33
N PRO A 469 29.57 23.82 -20.17
CA PRO A 469 30.54 23.34 -19.20
C PRO A 469 31.92 23.82 -19.61
N ARG A 470 32.55 24.65 -18.77
CA ARG A 470 33.97 24.99 -18.92
C ARG A 470 34.78 23.69 -18.77
N LEU A 471 35.54 23.35 -19.81
CA LEU A 471 36.51 22.25 -19.78
C LEU A 471 37.46 22.44 -18.60
N ILE A 472 37.39 21.52 -17.64
CA ILE A 472 38.38 21.40 -16.58
C ILE A 472 39.69 20.97 -17.27
N PRO A 473 40.80 21.71 -17.12
CA PRO A 473 42.07 21.30 -17.72
C PRO A 473 42.51 19.95 -17.14
N GLU A 474 43.04 19.09 -18.01
CA GLU A 474 43.56 17.78 -17.60
C GLU A 474 44.60 17.94 -16.48
N PRO A 475 44.53 17.12 -15.42
CA PRO A 475 45.49 17.22 -14.32
C PRO A 475 46.91 16.91 -14.82
N GLU A 476 47.85 17.81 -14.56
CA GLU A 476 49.25 17.62 -14.93
C GLU A 476 49.78 16.30 -14.35
N VAL A 477 50.34 15.47 -15.23
CA VAL A 477 50.94 14.19 -14.86
C VAL A 477 52.19 14.47 -14.03
N MET A 478 52.06 14.40 -12.71
CA MET A 478 53.21 14.47 -11.80
C MET A 478 54.09 13.22 -11.99
N SER A 479 55.24 13.38 -12.64
CA SER A 479 56.25 12.33 -12.75
C SER A 479 56.81 12.00 -11.35
N ARG A 480 56.38 10.87 -10.79
CA ARG A 480 56.95 10.33 -9.54
C ARG A 480 58.31 9.69 -9.82
N GLU A 481 59.36 10.49 -9.89
CA GLU A 481 60.72 10.00 -9.68
C GLU A 481 60.91 9.71 -8.19
N VAL A 482 60.85 8.44 -7.80
CA VAL A 482 61.20 8.01 -6.44
C VAL A 482 62.71 8.09 -6.28
N LYS A 483 63.23 9.23 -5.82
CA LYS A 483 64.62 9.32 -5.35
C LYS A 483 64.70 8.67 -3.97
N ALA A 484 65.21 7.44 -3.92
CA ALA A 484 65.48 6.74 -2.68
C ALA A 484 66.47 7.56 -1.82
N GLN A 485 66.08 7.89 -0.60
CA GLN A 485 67.03 8.45 0.37
C GLN A 485 68.03 7.35 0.76
N PRO A 486 69.34 7.65 0.83
CA PRO A 486 70.31 6.67 1.28
C PRO A 486 69.99 6.27 2.73
N VAL A 487 69.95 4.96 2.97
CA VAL A 487 69.66 4.38 4.28
C VAL A 487 70.74 4.84 5.28
N PRO A 488 70.37 5.36 6.46
CA PRO A 488 71.32 5.75 7.50
C PRO A 488 72.20 4.57 7.92
N ALA A 489 73.51 4.80 8.05
CA ALA A 489 74.55 3.77 8.24
C ALA A 489 74.46 2.91 9.53
N GLY A 490 73.42 3.09 10.34
CA GLY A 490 73.21 2.41 11.63
C GLY A 490 72.21 1.25 11.62
N ILE A 491 71.48 0.99 10.53
CA ILE A 491 70.45 -0.07 10.47
C ILE A 491 71.05 -1.35 9.84
N HIS A 492 71.35 -2.34 10.69
CA HIS A 492 71.69 -3.74 10.44
C HIS A 492 72.41 -4.12 9.13
N LYS A 493 73.71 -4.44 9.24
CA LYS A 493 74.51 -5.11 8.20
C LYS A 493 74.13 -6.59 8.05
N ASN A 494 72.95 -6.90 7.51
CA ASN A 494 72.68 -8.23 6.97
C ASN A 494 73.15 -8.24 5.52
N SER A 495 74.26 -8.93 5.25
CA SER A 495 74.76 -9.13 3.90
C SER A 495 73.78 -9.96 3.06
N LEU A 496 73.70 -9.69 1.76
CA LEU A 496 72.87 -10.47 0.82
C LEU A 496 73.12 -11.98 0.95
N SER A 497 74.38 -12.36 1.19
CA SER A 497 74.78 -13.76 1.43
C SER A 497 74.04 -14.41 2.60
N LYS A 498 73.85 -13.70 3.73
CA LYS A 498 73.11 -14.23 4.89
C LYS A 498 71.62 -14.40 4.61
N VAL A 499 71.05 -13.52 3.78
CA VAL A 499 69.64 -13.60 3.37
C VAL A 499 69.42 -14.76 2.41
N GLU A 500 70.35 -14.99 1.49
CA GLU A 500 70.31 -16.12 0.55
C GLU A 500 70.47 -17.46 1.27
N GLU A 501 71.38 -17.55 2.25
CA GLU A 501 71.57 -18.74 3.06
C GLU A 501 70.33 -19.06 3.90
N GLN A 502 69.68 -18.05 4.48
CA GLN A 502 68.40 -18.21 5.18
C GLN A 502 67.26 -18.66 4.25
N ARG A 503 67.20 -18.14 3.02
CA ARG A 503 66.21 -18.57 2.02
C ARG A 503 66.43 -20.02 1.61
N LYS A 504 67.69 -20.43 1.41
CA LYS A 504 68.05 -21.80 1.04
C LYS A 504 67.68 -22.79 2.14
N LYS A 505 67.95 -22.44 3.39
CA LYS A 505 67.58 -23.25 4.56
C LYS A 505 66.06 -23.45 4.69
N LYS A 506 65.27 -22.39 4.50
CA LYS A 506 63.80 -22.48 4.47
C LYS A 506 63.28 -23.34 3.32
N LEU A 507 63.91 -23.28 2.14
CA LEU A 507 63.53 -24.10 1.00
C LEU A 507 63.78 -25.60 1.26
N GLU A 508 64.88 -25.94 1.90
CA GLU A 508 65.22 -27.32 2.27
C GLU A 508 64.27 -27.88 3.35
N GLU A 509 63.92 -27.08 4.35
CA GLU A 509 62.91 -27.44 5.36
C GLU A 509 61.53 -27.68 4.72
N GLU A 510 61.10 -26.82 3.79
CA GLU A 510 59.83 -26.97 3.09
C GLU A 510 59.83 -28.22 2.18
N LYS A 511 60.93 -28.49 1.48
CA LYS A 511 61.09 -29.73 0.68
C LYS A 511 60.98 -30.97 1.54
N ALA A 512 61.65 -31.01 2.69
CA ALA A 512 61.56 -32.12 3.62
C ALA A 512 60.12 -32.32 4.14
N ARG A 513 59.40 -31.23 4.43
CA ARG A 513 57.98 -31.28 4.83
C ARG A 513 57.05 -31.77 3.73
N VAL A 514 57.34 -31.45 2.47
CA VAL A 514 56.56 -31.96 1.33
C VAL A 514 56.86 -33.43 1.08
N GLN A 515 58.12 -33.84 1.18
CA GLN A 515 58.54 -35.21 0.94
C GLN A 515 58.04 -36.17 2.03
N SER A 516 57.94 -35.73 3.29
CA SER A 516 57.31 -36.52 4.36
C SER A 516 55.80 -36.71 4.16
N LYS A 517 55.16 -35.85 3.34
CA LYS A 517 53.74 -35.94 3.00
C LYS A 517 53.43 -37.04 1.98
N TYR A 518 54.45 -37.49 1.25
CA TYR A 518 54.33 -38.50 0.19
C TYR A 518 55.34 -39.63 0.45
N THR A 519 55.01 -40.54 1.38
CA THR A 519 55.75 -41.80 1.55
C THR A 519 55.44 -42.76 0.40
N GLU A 520 56.43 -43.52 -0.07
CA GLU A 520 56.40 -44.39 -1.28
C GLU A 520 55.33 -45.51 -1.32
N SER A 521 54.40 -45.56 -0.36
CA SER A 521 53.37 -46.61 -0.27
C SER A 521 52.12 -46.38 -1.12
N ASP A 522 51.94 -45.21 -1.74
CA ASP A 522 50.78 -44.95 -2.62
C ASP A 522 51.08 -45.35 -4.08
N HIS A 523 51.41 -46.62 -4.29
CA HIS A 523 51.41 -47.20 -5.63
C HIS A 523 49.96 -47.46 -6.04
N PHE A 524 49.44 -46.64 -6.95
CA PHE A 524 48.10 -46.83 -7.53
C PHE A 524 48.06 -48.16 -8.31
N SER A 525 47.40 -49.15 -7.74
CA SER A 525 47.13 -50.44 -8.39
C SER A 525 45.81 -50.35 -9.16
N LEU A 526 45.87 -50.43 -10.50
CA LEU A 526 44.70 -50.49 -11.38
C LEU A 526 44.09 -51.90 -11.36
N GLU A 527 43.34 -52.22 -10.32
CA GLU A 527 42.53 -53.45 -10.25
C GLU A 527 41.24 -53.28 -11.08
N THR A 528 41.38 -53.37 -12.41
CA THR A 528 40.24 -53.39 -13.35
C THR A 528 39.46 -54.72 -13.36
N GLY A 529 39.77 -55.65 -12.45
CA GLY A 529 39.21 -57.01 -12.40
C GLY A 529 38.13 -57.26 -11.33
N ALA A 530 37.84 -56.29 -10.45
CA ALA A 530 36.83 -56.45 -9.39
C ALA A 530 35.79 -55.33 -9.44
N ARG A 531 34.91 -55.34 -10.46
CA ARG A 531 33.66 -54.55 -10.39
C ARG A 531 32.80 -55.13 -9.27
N ARG A 532 32.87 -54.54 -8.08
CA ARG A 532 31.79 -54.61 -7.09
C ARG A 532 30.65 -53.72 -7.58
N ASP A 533 29.41 -54.14 -7.35
CA ASP A 533 28.21 -53.51 -7.91
C ASP A 533 28.16 -52.02 -7.57
N HIS A 534 28.43 -51.19 -8.57
CA HIS A 534 28.55 -49.73 -8.47
C HIS A 534 27.26 -49.08 -7.92
N GLU A 535 26.13 -49.79 -8.03
CA GLU A 535 24.82 -49.37 -7.57
C GLU A 535 24.68 -49.50 -6.04
N ALA A 536 25.17 -50.60 -5.45
CA ALA A 536 25.15 -50.82 -4.00
C ALA A 536 26.08 -49.85 -3.26
N GLU A 537 27.21 -49.51 -3.86
CA GLU A 537 28.17 -48.57 -3.28
C GLU A 537 27.64 -47.12 -3.36
N MET A 538 26.99 -46.76 -4.46
CA MET A 538 26.30 -45.47 -4.60
C MET A 538 25.13 -45.32 -3.63
N GLU A 539 24.38 -46.39 -3.37
CA GLU A 539 23.28 -46.38 -2.40
C GLU A 539 23.81 -46.22 -0.96
N LEU A 540 24.92 -46.89 -0.63
CA LEU A 540 25.60 -46.73 0.65
C LEU A 540 26.15 -45.31 0.84
N LEU A 541 26.71 -44.72 -0.23
CA LEU A 541 27.22 -43.36 -0.22
C LEU A 541 26.09 -42.34 -0.06
N LYS A 542 24.99 -42.54 -0.79
CA LYS A 542 23.80 -41.70 -0.72
C LYS A 542 23.20 -41.73 0.69
N LYS A 543 23.13 -42.90 1.31
CA LYS A 543 22.63 -43.07 2.67
C LYS A 543 23.51 -42.35 3.71
N LYS A 544 24.83 -42.41 3.56
CA LYS A 544 25.76 -41.63 4.40
C LYS A 544 25.58 -40.12 4.24
N VAL A 545 25.44 -39.65 3.00
CA VAL A 545 25.22 -38.21 2.74
C VAL A 545 23.88 -37.74 3.29
N GLU A 546 22.83 -38.56 3.19
CA GLU A 546 21.52 -38.26 3.78
C GLU A 546 21.56 -38.25 5.31
N GLU A 547 22.32 -39.16 5.93
CA GLU A 547 22.55 -39.20 7.39
C GLU A 547 23.32 -37.96 7.87
N GLU A 548 24.35 -37.51 7.13
CA GLU A 548 25.10 -36.28 7.44
C GLU A 548 24.21 -35.03 7.31
N GLN A 549 23.42 -34.92 6.24
CA GLN A 549 22.47 -33.81 6.06
C GLN A 549 21.38 -33.80 7.13
N MET A 550 20.86 -34.97 7.51
CA MET A 550 19.90 -35.11 8.61
C MET A 550 20.54 -34.73 9.95
N ALA A 551 21.80 -35.10 10.21
CA ALA A 551 22.51 -34.73 11.42
C ALA A 551 22.73 -33.22 11.51
N GLU A 552 23.06 -32.54 10.41
CA GLU A 552 23.15 -31.07 10.35
C GLU A 552 21.78 -30.39 10.60
N CYS A 553 20.69 -31.03 10.17
CA CYS A 553 19.33 -30.53 10.39
C CYS A 553 18.76 -30.86 11.78
N THR A 554 19.41 -31.72 12.56
CA THR A 554 18.94 -32.11 13.90
C THR A 554 19.56 -31.17 14.94
N PHE A 555 18.92 -30.01 15.14
CA PHE A 555 19.30 -29.06 16.17
C PHE A 555 19.18 -29.70 17.57
N ASN A 556 20.31 -30.00 18.21
CA ASN A 556 20.36 -30.53 19.57
C ASN A 556 20.81 -29.40 20.52
N PRO A 557 19.89 -28.60 21.08
CA PRO A 557 20.25 -27.46 21.91
C PRO A 557 21.01 -27.91 23.16
N LYS A 558 22.19 -27.34 23.40
CA LYS A 558 22.88 -27.49 24.69
C LYS A 558 22.05 -26.78 25.76
N THR A 559 21.14 -27.51 26.40
CA THR A 559 20.45 -27.02 27.59
C THR A 559 21.48 -26.81 28.69
N SER A 560 21.51 -25.60 29.26
CA SER A 560 22.39 -25.28 30.40
C SER A 560 22.18 -26.31 31.51
N LYS A 561 23.27 -26.89 32.04
CA LYS A 561 23.20 -27.75 33.23
C LYS A 561 22.49 -26.97 34.34
N LYS A 562 21.40 -27.52 34.90
CA LYS A 562 20.79 -26.94 36.09
C LYS A 562 21.83 -26.90 37.19
N VAL A 563 22.16 -25.70 37.65
CA VAL A 563 22.95 -25.51 38.86
C VAL A 563 22.08 -26.00 40.02
N VAL A 564 22.45 -27.14 40.60
CA VAL A 564 21.86 -27.61 41.86
C VAL A 564 22.55 -26.78 42.94
N ALA A 565 21.79 -25.91 43.61
CA ALA A 565 22.31 -25.15 44.74
C ALA A 565 22.58 -26.13 45.90
N PRO A 566 23.70 -26.00 46.63
CA PRO A 566 23.90 -26.77 47.85
C PRO A 566 22.83 -26.41 48.88
N ASP A 567 22.20 -27.42 49.49
CA ASP A 567 20.99 -27.27 50.32
C ASP A 567 21.19 -26.42 51.59
N ASP A 568 22.42 -26.14 52.00
CA ASP A 568 22.75 -25.40 53.24
C ASP A 568 23.58 -24.12 53.03
N ALA A 569 23.30 -23.35 51.97
CA ALA A 569 23.87 -22.02 51.84
C ALA A 569 23.06 -20.98 52.63
N THR A 570 23.59 -20.48 53.75
CA THR A 570 23.00 -19.34 54.47
C THR A 570 23.18 -18.07 53.65
N VAL A 571 22.19 -17.75 52.81
CA VAL A 571 22.17 -16.55 51.97
C VAL A 571 22.01 -15.31 52.86
N ARG A 572 23.11 -14.61 53.14
CA ARG A 572 23.05 -13.25 53.68
C ARG A 572 22.62 -12.31 52.55
N HIS A 573 21.34 -11.99 52.49
CA HIS A 573 20.83 -11.01 51.56
C HIS A 573 21.44 -9.64 51.86
N ASN A 574 22.20 -9.09 50.91
CA ASN A 574 22.67 -7.71 51.00
C ASN A 574 21.45 -6.78 51.07
N VAL A 575 21.51 -5.70 51.85
CA VAL A 575 20.40 -4.74 52.03
C VAL A 575 19.83 -4.26 50.69
N ALA A 576 20.69 -4.08 49.67
CA ALA A 576 20.28 -3.70 48.32
C ALA A 576 19.47 -4.76 47.55
N SER A 577 19.56 -6.04 47.91
CA SER A 577 18.69 -7.09 47.34
C SER A 577 17.29 -7.04 47.96
N VAL A 578 17.21 -6.90 49.28
CA VAL A 578 15.95 -6.74 50.00
C VAL A 578 15.19 -5.51 49.54
N LEU A 579 15.88 -4.37 49.37
CA LEU A 579 15.24 -3.13 48.90
C LEU A 579 14.72 -3.22 47.46
N ARG A 580 15.38 -4.00 46.58
CA ARG A 580 14.91 -4.21 45.21
C ARG A 580 13.70 -5.12 45.15
N GLU A 581 13.69 -6.18 45.96
CA GLU A 581 12.55 -7.08 46.09
C GLU A 581 11.35 -6.37 46.73
N ASP A 582 11.57 -5.56 47.77
CA ASP A 582 10.54 -4.75 48.41
C ASP A 582 9.95 -3.70 47.46
N ALA A 583 10.78 -3.05 46.63
CA ALA A 583 10.30 -2.14 45.60
C ALA A 583 9.44 -2.84 44.54
N LEU A 584 9.85 -4.05 44.10
CA LEU A 584 9.05 -4.86 43.18
C LEU A 584 7.72 -5.30 43.81
N LEU A 585 7.74 -5.67 45.09
CA LEU A 585 6.54 -6.09 45.81
C LEU A 585 5.55 -4.92 45.97
N LYS A 586 6.04 -3.74 46.36
CA LYS A 586 5.26 -2.50 46.43
C LYS A 586 4.67 -2.11 45.08
N GLN A 587 5.43 -2.26 44.00
CA GLN A 587 4.93 -2.00 42.65
C GLN A 587 3.82 -2.98 42.24
N LYS A 588 3.94 -4.25 42.63
CA LYS A 588 2.91 -5.26 42.40
C LYS A 588 1.64 -4.97 43.20
N GLN A 589 1.79 -4.66 44.49
CA GLN A 589 0.68 -4.26 45.38
C GLN A 589 -0.05 -3.01 44.86
N ALA A 590 0.67 -2.01 44.35
CA ALA A 590 0.07 -0.81 43.78
C ALA A 590 -0.78 -1.11 42.54
N LYS A 591 -0.33 -2.03 41.69
CA LYS A 591 -1.12 -2.49 40.52
C LYS A 591 -2.37 -3.25 40.95
N GLU A 592 -2.24 -4.14 41.92
CA GLU A 592 -3.38 -4.90 42.46
C GLU A 592 -4.42 -3.97 43.11
N TYR A 593 -3.98 -2.97 43.87
CA TYR A 593 -4.84 -1.95 44.45
C TYR A 593 -5.59 -1.14 43.38
N GLN A 594 -4.92 -0.74 42.29
CA GLN A 594 -5.59 -0.04 41.18
C GLN A 594 -6.65 -0.90 40.50
N ILE A 595 -6.39 -2.21 40.35
CA ILE A 595 -7.37 -3.15 39.77
C ILE A 595 -8.58 -3.27 40.69
N LEU A 596 -8.38 -3.43 42.00
CA LEU A 596 -9.47 -3.50 42.98
C LEU A 596 -10.30 -2.22 43.01
N LYS A 597 -9.64 -1.05 43.02
CA LYS A 597 -10.32 0.24 42.99
C LYS A 597 -11.19 0.40 41.74
N ARG A 598 -10.68 -0.03 40.58
CA ARG A 598 -11.44 -0.01 39.32
C ARG A 598 -12.64 -0.96 39.38
N TYR A 599 -12.47 -2.12 40.02
CA TYR A 599 -13.56 -3.08 40.22
C TYR A 599 -14.64 -2.52 41.15
N GLU A 600 -14.25 -1.77 42.19
CA GLU A 600 -15.16 -1.07 43.11
C GLU A 600 -15.90 0.10 42.40
N GLU A 601 -15.21 0.83 41.52
CA GLU A 601 -15.81 1.85 40.64
C GLU A 601 -16.79 1.22 39.62
N ASP A 602 -16.46 0.06 39.05
CA ASP A 602 -17.29 -0.65 38.07
C ASP A 602 -18.51 -1.35 38.72
N LEU A 603 -18.54 -1.50 40.04
CA LEU A 603 -19.64 -2.06 40.83
C LEU A 603 -20.80 -1.07 41.06
N HIS A 604 -20.95 -0.07 40.18
CA HIS A 604 -22.02 0.93 40.26
C HIS A 604 -23.44 0.32 40.21
N ASP A 605 -24.29 0.86 41.08
CA ASP A 605 -25.69 0.48 41.33
C ASP A 605 -26.54 0.46 40.04
N ALA A 606 -27.07 -0.72 39.68
CA ALA A 606 -27.86 -0.95 38.48
C ALA A 606 -29.15 -0.09 38.42
N SER A 607 -29.55 0.50 39.54
CA SER A 607 -30.71 1.39 39.64
C SER A 607 -30.62 2.63 38.72
N GLN A 608 -29.41 3.18 38.52
CA GLN A 608 -29.22 4.36 37.67
C GLN A 608 -29.40 4.04 36.19
N PHE A 609 -28.95 2.86 35.75
CA PHE A 609 -29.13 2.39 34.39
C PHE A 609 -30.62 2.14 34.08
N HIS A 610 -31.34 1.52 35.00
CA HIS A 610 -32.78 1.28 34.84
C HIS A 610 -33.59 2.58 34.85
N SER A 611 -33.27 3.53 35.73
CA SER A 611 -33.91 4.85 35.73
C SER A 611 -33.64 5.63 34.44
N TRP A 612 -32.43 5.55 33.90
CA TRP A 612 -32.11 6.15 32.59
C TRP A 612 -32.88 5.46 31.46
N GLN A 613 -32.97 4.13 31.48
CA GLN A 613 -33.69 3.35 30.46
C GLN A 613 -35.20 3.68 30.46
N GLU A 614 -35.82 3.85 31.62
CA GLU A 614 -37.22 4.27 31.73
C GLU A 614 -37.42 5.69 31.19
N LYS A 615 -36.56 6.64 31.54
CA LYS A 615 -36.62 8.02 31.02
C LYS A 615 -36.46 8.09 29.50
N MET A 616 -35.61 7.23 28.93
CA MET A 616 -35.43 7.18 27.47
C MET A 616 -36.67 6.59 26.78
N LYS A 617 -37.26 5.53 27.33
CA LYS A 617 -38.51 4.97 26.79
C LYS A 617 -39.67 5.97 26.84
N GLU A 618 -39.79 6.72 27.93
CA GLU A 618 -40.82 7.75 28.10
C GLU A 618 -40.61 8.89 27.08
N LYS A 619 -39.36 9.32 26.88
CA LYS A 619 -39.03 10.32 25.87
C LYS A 619 -39.36 9.84 24.46
N ASP A 620 -38.97 8.62 24.10
CA ASP A 620 -39.27 8.04 22.78
C ASP A 620 -40.79 7.92 22.54
N HIS A 621 -41.55 7.56 23.58
CA HIS A 621 -43.02 7.50 23.50
C HIS A 621 -43.64 8.88 23.26
N LEU A 622 -43.16 9.92 23.94
CA LEU A 622 -43.61 11.29 23.75
C LEU A 622 -43.27 11.83 22.35
N GLU A 623 -42.08 11.51 21.84
CA GLU A 623 -41.68 11.89 20.47
C GLU A 623 -42.54 11.19 19.41
N GLU A 624 -42.89 9.91 19.61
CA GLU A 624 -43.75 9.18 18.70
C GLU A 624 -45.20 9.72 18.72
N GLU A 625 -45.75 10.00 19.91
CA GLU A 625 -47.05 10.67 20.02
C GLU A 625 -47.07 12.02 19.32
N ALA A 626 -46.00 12.81 19.45
CA ALA A 626 -45.88 14.10 18.78
C ALA A 626 -45.84 13.95 17.25
N ARG A 627 -45.09 12.98 16.72
CA ARG A 627 -45.05 12.67 15.28
C ARG A 627 -46.41 12.24 14.75
N VAL A 628 -47.11 11.36 15.47
CA VAL A 628 -48.46 10.90 15.08
C VAL A 628 -49.43 12.08 15.04
N ARG A 629 -49.43 12.93 16.07
CA ARG A 629 -50.28 14.15 16.11
C ARG A 629 -49.96 15.11 14.96
N GLN A 630 -48.68 15.33 14.66
CA GLN A 630 -48.28 16.19 13.55
C GLN A 630 -48.77 15.63 12.21
N ARG A 631 -48.64 14.31 12.00
CA ARG A 631 -49.11 13.65 10.77
C ARG A 631 -50.64 13.72 10.60
N ILE A 632 -51.39 13.66 11.69
CA ILE A 632 -52.85 13.85 11.66
C ILE A 632 -53.20 15.29 11.26
N MET A 633 -52.51 16.29 11.81
CA MET A 633 -52.73 17.70 11.44
C MET A 633 -52.37 17.96 9.97
N GLU A 634 -51.24 17.45 9.49
CA GLU A 634 -50.83 17.57 8.08
C GLU A 634 -51.86 16.93 7.13
N MET A 635 -52.40 15.75 7.50
CA MET A 635 -53.45 15.09 6.72
C MET A 635 -54.76 15.92 6.69
N GLN A 636 -55.12 16.57 7.80
CA GLN A 636 -56.29 17.44 7.86
C GLN A 636 -56.11 18.70 7.00
N LEU A 637 -54.96 19.36 7.10
CA LEU A 637 -54.63 20.54 6.29
C LEU A 637 -54.60 20.21 4.79
N ALA A 638 -54.04 19.05 4.42
CA ALA A 638 -54.05 18.58 3.04
C ALA A 638 -55.47 18.34 2.53
N ARG A 639 -56.36 17.80 3.36
CA ARG A 639 -57.77 17.59 3.03
C ARG A 639 -58.51 18.92 2.83
N GLU A 640 -58.31 19.88 3.71
CA GLU A 640 -58.93 21.21 3.60
C GLU A 640 -58.44 21.94 2.34
N SER A 641 -57.13 21.94 2.09
CA SER A 641 -56.53 22.49 0.87
C SER A 641 -57.08 21.85 -0.42
N ALA A 642 -57.31 20.52 -0.40
CA ALA A 642 -57.93 19.82 -1.51
C ALA A 642 -59.40 20.23 -1.73
N MET A 643 -60.17 20.40 -0.65
CA MET A 643 -61.56 20.90 -0.73
C MET A 643 -61.61 22.33 -1.26
N GLU A 644 -60.75 23.23 -0.79
CA GLU A 644 -60.67 24.61 -1.26
C GLU A 644 -60.27 24.69 -2.73
N SER A 645 -59.34 23.84 -3.16
CA SER A 645 -58.93 23.73 -4.57
C SER A 645 -60.08 23.27 -5.45
N PHE A 646 -60.87 22.30 -4.98
CA PHE A 646 -62.05 21.82 -5.68
C PHE A 646 -63.11 22.92 -5.79
N ASP A 647 -63.44 23.61 -4.69
CA ASP A 647 -64.43 24.70 -4.68
C ASP A 647 -64.00 25.87 -5.56
N SER A 648 -62.71 26.17 -5.59
CA SER A 648 -62.14 27.21 -6.47
C SER A 648 -62.25 26.81 -7.95
N ALA A 649 -62.03 25.53 -8.27
CA ALA A 649 -62.20 25.01 -9.63
C ALA A 649 -63.68 25.05 -10.07
N VAL A 650 -64.61 24.72 -9.18
CA VAL A 650 -66.06 24.85 -9.43
C VAL A 650 -66.46 26.30 -9.66
N ARG A 651 -66.00 27.23 -8.80
CA ARG A 651 -66.25 28.67 -8.98
C ARG A 651 -65.71 29.19 -10.31
N ARG A 652 -64.49 28.80 -10.71
CA ARG A 652 -63.93 29.16 -12.02
C ARG A 652 -64.79 28.63 -13.17
N LYS A 653 -65.28 27.39 -13.10
CA LYS A 653 -66.17 26.83 -14.12
C LYS A 653 -67.49 27.60 -14.23
N HIS A 654 -68.07 28.03 -13.11
CA HIS A 654 -69.27 28.86 -13.12
C HIS A 654 -69.04 30.23 -13.76
N ILE A 655 -67.96 30.92 -13.40
CA ILE A 655 -67.59 32.21 -13.99
C ILE A 655 -67.36 32.10 -15.50
N VAL A 656 -66.65 31.05 -15.94
CA VAL A 656 -66.42 30.79 -17.38
C VAL A 656 -67.74 30.50 -18.10
N ALA A 657 -68.66 29.75 -17.48
CA ALA A 657 -69.97 29.48 -18.06
C ALA A 657 -70.86 30.74 -18.14
N GLU A 658 -70.76 31.67 -17.19
CA GLU A 658 -71.44 32.96 -17.26
C GLU A 658 -70.88 33.83 -18.37
N HIS A 659 -69.56 33.97 -18.48
CA HIS A 659 -68.94 34.70 -19.60
C HIS A 659 -69.32 34.12 -20.97
N GLN A 660 -69.38 32.79 -21.11
CA GLN A 660 -69.82 32.15 -22.36
C GLN A 660 -71.29 32.45 -22.70
N ARG A 661 -72.15 32.65 -21.69
CA ARG A 661 -73.56 33.05 -21.91
C ARG A 661 -73.68 34.51 -22.32
N GLU A 662 -72.84 35.39 -21.77
CA GLU A 662 -72.76 36.79 -22.16
C GLU A 662 -72.21 36.98 -23.58
N ASP A 663 -71.26 36.14 -24.01
CA ASP A 663 -70.67 36.20 -25.36
C ASP A 663 -71.58 35.60 -26.45
N THR A 664 -72.62 34.85 -26.10
CA THR A 664 -73.52 34.15 -27.04
C THR A 664 -74.94 34.74 -27.12
N GLY A 665 -75.27 35.71 -26.28
CA GLY A 665 -76.51 36.50 -26.34
C GLY A 665 -76.27 37.88 -26.92
#